data_AF-A0A269PV68-F1
#
_entry.id   AF-A0A269PV68-F1
#
_cell.length_a   1.000
_cell.length_b   1.000
_cell.length_c   1.000
_cell.angle_alpha   90.00
_cell.angle_beta   90.00
_cell.angle_gamma   90.00
#
_symmetry.space_group_name_H-M   'P 1'
#
loop_
_entity.id
_entity.type
_entity.pdbx_description
1 polymer ?
#
loop_
_entity_poly.entity_id
_entity_poly.type
_entity_poly.pdbx_seq_one_letter_code
_entity_poly.pdbx_strand_id
1 'polypeptide(L)'
;MTHNGSNNVKTLSGLASGDIIAYSFTYQDDDGSVKRSDWESYTFNGQNDTDSDSDGVVDSLDHCENTPVGTVVDENGCPVVIDNDNDGVNDDIDQCLDTPVGTVVDATGCAVMTEKLGITVISVQSINFFVNVNGWADVHYVLNGAGQQNFRMTQTGDGNIKTLSGLVTGDVIEYYYTYQDDGGSVKNSAWATYIFDQVIIGDSDNDGVNDDIDECADTVNGTIVDAVGCPIDTVDTDGDGVPDTQDQCPNTLLGTIVNAVGCEVSTDAIEISSANGILVGGADSINPGHSLYVFDSDLASNGSNCHDDCAINWPPVLINDGIATGVGGLGSVIRNDGTLQATFNDRPLYFFVNDETEGETKGNGIGNVWWTVDYGTNNIVPLFSANTLLEQAISFDRGDALVTRFADRGRDRHAKEDQFQVYDHYLSHYWKHRTAQFELVDYVAKGGSTIEITFISEWKLGAREFRAWYRGLGTVAEYHGNYFGGGNVVELDNGRYDDNFNKISDVGEQYRYRVIIEDYRPLNWSASDGELPLSIGQRMEFEVSQFLDAVPEGRNNYYGTTYLYIIGQGLVPWKTVGDFSDASSKREDSYPIATNGWLGGNTTLPYNYTAEPDNHFMQMATNLSNINGQPFVQGRRVHHTDFKTGQHDESTKNGVFDALKGKVGTHYINTSCSGCHERNGRAPVADIGLPLDKWVFKVAGENGLADTQIGSVLQPNNIGIDPALGEGSVSIASWTENNGLRSPNYAFSKGSPAFFSARLAPQLVGLGLLEAISETTILEREDVNDENGDGISGKVQLSTDPVTGETRLGRFGYKAGASSIKHQVAGALNTDMGVMTSVKPLPDCGSEQTTCGNTSGSELSDENLDNLVKYIALLGVRAQRDLEDENVILGEAKFNEIGCESCHRDNMKTSEFALFSELRNQTIRPFTDLLLHDMGVGLADNLAEGEATGAEWRTAPLWGLGLSACVTGGVTNPTGHQGDEVCTSDASYLHDGRARTIEEAILWHGGEGDNSRIAYQNLSTSDKSALLSFLNSL
;
A
#
# COMPACT_ATOMS: atom_id res chain seq x y z
N MET A 1 45.98 -16.35 -5.86
CA MET A 1 45.40 -15.60 -4.73
C MET A 1 44.84 -16.61 -3.74
N THR A 2 44.62 -16.22 -2.50
CA THR A 2 43.93 -17.03 -1.49
C THR A 2 42.48 -16.54 -1.43
N HIS A 3 41.51 -17.46 -1.44
CA HIS A 3 40.10 -17.12 -1.35
C HIS A 3 39.70 -16.92 0.11
N ASN A 4 39.05 -15.79 0.42
CA ASN A 4 38.55 -15.46 1.76
C ASN A 4 37.16 -14.83 1.61
N GLY A 5 36.10 -15.56 1.99
CA GLY A 5 34.71 -15.16 1.74
C GLY A 5 34.46 -14.86 0.26
N SER A 6 33.85 -13.73 -0.06
CA SER A 6 33.55 -13.31 -1.45
C SER A 6 34.79 -12.83 -2.24
N ASN A 7 35.98 -12.76 -1.64
CA ASN A 7 37.16 -12.10 -2.22
C ASN A 7 38.34 -13.06 -2.50
N ASN A 8 39.22 -12.65 -3.43
CA ASN A 8 40.48 -13.34 -3.74
C ASN A 8 41.68 -12.41 -3.46
N VAL A 9 42.45 -12.69 -2.41
CA VAL A 9 43.47 -11.76 -1.88
C VAL A 9 44.89 -12.30 -2.07
N LYS A 10 45.88 -11.41 -2.26
CA LYS A 10 47.31 -11.76 -2.23
C LYS A 10 48.14 -10.65 -1.57
N THR A 11 48.71 -10.94 -0.40
CA THR A 11 49.62 -10.04 0.30
C THR A 11 51.02 -10.08 -0.32
N LEU A 12 51.60 -8.90 -0.54
CA LEU A 12 53.01 -8.69 -0.89
C LEU A 12 53.73 -8.10 0.32
N SER A 13 54.77 -8.78 0.82
CA SER A 13 55.52 -8.36 2.00
C SER A 13 56.95 -7.93 1.63
N GLY A 14 57.57 -7.11 2.49
CA GLY A 14 58.97 -6.67 2.32
C GLY A 14 59.16 -5.47 1.40
N LEU A 15 58.12 -4.66 1.21
CA LEU A 15 58.15 -3.43 0.42
C LEU A 15 58.77 -2.28 1.22
N ALA A 16 59.56 -1.44 0.55
CA ALA A 16 60.10 -0.21 1.11
C ALA A 16 59.34 1.00 0.56
N SER A 17 59.30 2.08 1.35
CA SER A 17 58.73 3.35 0.90
C SER A 17 59.37 3.81 -0.41
N GLY A 18 58.55 4.08 -1.42
CA GLY A 18 58.92 4.42 -2.79
C GLY A 18 58.86 3.25 -3.78
N ASP A 19 58.63 2.01 -3.35
CA ASP A 19 58.51 0.87 -4.26
C ASP A 19 57.26 0.98 -5.15
N ILE A 20 57.42 0.76 -6.45
CA ILE A 20 56.32 0.77 -7.42
C ILE A 20 55.94 -0.66 -7.77
N ILE A 21 54.69 -1.02 -7.50
CA ILE A 21 54.12 -2.34 -7.78
C ILE A 21 53.22 -2.20 -9.00
N ALA A 22 53.52 -2.91 -10.07
CA ALA A 22 52.64 -3.02 -11.23
C ALA A 22 51.93 -4.38 -11.23
N TYR A 23 50.61 -4.40 -11.45
CA TYR A 23 49.80 -5.62 -11.36
C TYR A 23 48.66 -5.66 -12.40
N SER A 24 48.17 -6.87 -12.72
CA SER A 24 46.95 -7.13 -13.50
C SER A 24 46.34 -8.46 -13.04
N PHE A 25 45.02 -8.59 -13.15
CA PHE A 25 44.28 -9.77 -12.72
C PHE A 25 43.79 -10.59 -13.92
N THR A 26 43.73 -11.90 -13.77
CA THR A 26 43.02 -12.79 -14.69
C THR A 26 41.99 -13.55 -13.87
N TYR A 27 40.73 -13.48 -14.26
CA TYR A 27 39.61 -14.01 -13.50
C TYR A 27 38.56 -14.61 -14.44
N GLN A 28 37.69 -15.46 -13.89
CA GLN A 28 36.54 -16.02 -14.59
C GLN A 28 35.29 -15.26 -14.13
N ASP A 29 34.49 -14.78 -15.07
CA ASP A 29 33.25 -14.05 -14.84
C ASP A 29 32.08 -15.02 -14.60
N ASP A 30 30.94 -14.53 -14.11
CA ASP A 30 29.80 -15.38 -13.71
C ASP A 30 29.18 -16.16 -14.88
N ASP A 31 29.36 -15.66 -16.11
CA ASP A 31 28.98 -16.34 -17.35
C ASP A 31 29.96 -17.46 -17.77
N GLY A 32 31.01 -17.68 -16.97
CA GLY A 32 32.06 -18.67 -17.19
C GLY A 32 33.18 -18.21 -18.13
N SER A 33 33.15 -16.98 -18.65
CA SER A 33 34.20 -16.44 -19.52
C SER A 33 35.44 -16.01 -18.74
N VAL A 34 36.65 -16.21 -19.30
CA VAL A 34 37.91 -15.81 -18.64
C VAL A 34 38.37 -14.46 -19.17
N LYS A 35 38.41 -13.45 -18.29
CA LYS A 35 38.80 -12.07 -18.59
C LYS A 35 40.14 -11.72 -17.93
N ARG A 36 40.80 -10.69 -18.46
CA ARG A 36 42.05 -10.15 -17.92
C ARG A 36 41.95 -8.63 -17.83
N SER A 37 42.27 -8.06 -16.66
CA SER A 37 42.30 -6.62 -16.45
C SER A 37 43.50 -5.97 -17.14
N ASP A 38 43.42 -4.65 -17.32
CA ASP A 38 44.57 -3.85 -17.70
C ASP A 38 45.62 -3.82 -16.57
N TRP A 39 46.84 -3.40 -16.93
CA TRP A 39 47.93 -3.25 -15.97
C TRP A 39 47.83 -1.91 -15.25
N GLU A 40 47.86 -1.97 -13.93
CA GLU A 40 47.87 -0.81 -13.05
C GLU A 40 49.20 -0.72 -12.29
N SER A 41 49.52 0.46 -11.73
CA SER A 41 50.68 0.60 -10.84
C SER A 41 50.40 1.44 -9.60
N TYR A 42 51.00 1.03 -8.48
CA TYR A 42 50.85 1.64 -7.15
C TYR A 42 52.23 1.91 -6.54
N THR A 43 52.42 3.09 -5.92
CA THR A 43 53.67 3.43 -5.22
C THR A 43 53.46 3.33 -3.72
N PHE A 44 54.19 2.44 -3.05
CA PHE A 44 54.09 2.21 -1.62
C PHE A 44 54.77 3.34 -0.84
N ASN A 45 54.03 4.18 -0.11
CA ASN A 45 54.57 5.44 0.44
C ASN A 45 55.06 5.38 1.91
N GLY A 46 55.08 4.19 2.52
CA GLY A 46 55.70 3.88 3.82
C GLY A 46 55.64 4.97 4.89
N GLN A 47 54.46 5.53 5.18
CA GLN A 47 54.31 6.41 6.34
C GLN A 47 54.42 5.58 7.62
N ASN A 48 55.24 6.05 8.57
CA ASN A 48 55.23 5.54 9.94
C ASN A 48 54.00 6.11 10.61
N ASP A 49 52.92 5.37 10.52
CA ASP A 49 51.70 5.61 11.25
C ASP A 49 51.81 4.89 12.61
N THR A 50 51.42 5.57 13.69
CA THR A 50 51.40 4.95 15.03
C THR A 50 50.15 4.09 15.16
N ASP A 51 50.26 3.04 15.94
CA ASP A 51 49.16 2.16 16.33
C ASP A 51 49.10 2.26 17.87
N SER A 52 48.19 3.10 18.35
CA SER A 52 48.17 3.61 19.72
C SER A 52 47.62 2.60 20.72
N ASP A 53 46.69 1.74 20.32
CA ASP A 53 46.14 0.65 21.15
C ASP A 53 46.78 -0.72 20.86
N SER A 54 47.62 -0.80 19.82
CA SER A 54 48.46 -1.94 19.45
C SER A 54 47.69 -3.19 19.02
N ASP A 55 46.50 -2.99 18.44
CA ASP A 55 45.63 -4.05 17.92
C ASP A 55 46.07 -4.59 16.54
N GLY A 56 46.98 -3.87 15.86
CA GLY A 56 47.53 -4.22 14.55
C GLY A 56 47.05 -3.35 13.39
N VAL A 57 46.14 -2.40 13.63
CA VAL A 57 45.70 -1.36 12.68
C VAL A 57 46.25 -0.01 13.14
N VAL A 58 46.67 0.83 12.20
CA VAL A 58 47.32 2.11 12.52
C VAL A 58 46.29 3.21 12.69
N ASP A 59 46.56 4.17 13.58
CA ASP A 59 45.63 5.22 14.04
C ASP A 59 44.90 5.96 12.90
N SER A 60 45.51 6.14 11.73
CA SER A 60 44.85 6.85 10.62
C SER A 60 43.80 6.03 9.86
N LEU A 61 43.77 4.71 10.10
CA LEU A 61 42.83 3.74 9.53
C LEU A 61 41.98 3.05 10.61
N ASP A 62 42.28 3.30 11.88
CA ASP A 62 41.58 2.73 13.02
C ASP A 62 40.33 3.57 13.36
N HIS A 63 39.17 2.93 13.27
CA HIS A 63 37.87 3.49 13.60
C HIS A 63 37.36 3.04 14.97
N CYS A 64 38.13 2.19 15.66
CA CYS A 64 37.85 1.60 16.96
C CYS A 64 39.06 1.80 17.89
N GLU A 65 39.40 3.08 18.17
CA GLU A 65 40.66 3.59 18.76
C GLU A 65 41.07 3.06 20.18
N ASN A 66 40.45 2.00 20.72
CA ASN A 66 40.76 1.39 22.02
C ASN A 66 40.58 -0.14 22.05
N THR A 67 40.77 -0.83 20.94
CA THR A 67 40.65 -2.28 20.86
C THR A 67 41.75 -2.98 21.69
N PRO A 68 41.41 -3.96 22.57
CA PRO A 68 42.41 -4.57 23.43
C PRO A 68 43.51 -5.30 22.66
N VAL A 69 44.77 -5.09 23.06
CA VAL A 69 45.96 -5.69 22.44
C VAL A 69 45.82 -7.22 22.28
N GLY A 70 45.93 -7.70 21.04
CA GLY A 70 45.83 -9.13 20.71
C GLY A 70 44.44 -9.62 20.28
N THR A 71 43.43 -8.74 20.25
CA THR A 71 42.14 -9.01 19.62
C THR A 71 42.31 -9.15 18.11
N VAL A 72 41.64 -10.11 17.47
CA VAL A 72 41.66 -10.21 16.00
C VAL A 72 40.74 -9.11 15.47
N VAL A 73 41.27 -8.18 14.68
CA VAL A 73 40.54 -7.00 14.20
C VAL A 73 40.44 -6.97 12.67
N ASP A 74 39.39 -6.34 12.16
CA ASP A 74 39.14 -6.16 10.73
C ASP A 74 40.04 -5.05 10.15
N GLU A 75 39.81 -4.66 8.90
CA GLU A 75 40.65 -3.65 8.24
C GLU A 75 40.51 -2.23 8.81
N ASN A 76 39.55 -2.00 9.73
CA ASN A 76 39.26 -0.73 10.38
C ASN A 76 39.60 -0.72 11.88
N GLY A 77 40.32 -1.72 12.40
CA GLY A 77 40.70 -1.79 13.84
C GLY A 77 39.58 -2.28 14.75
N CYS A 78 38.46 -2.76 14.19
CA CYS A 78 37.34 -3.24 14.99
C CYS A 78 37.41 -4.77 15.15
N PRO A 79 37.10 -5.34 16.33
CA PRO A 79 37.16 -6.79 16.57
C PRO A 79 36.40 -7.60 15.49
N VAL A 80 37.10 -8.52 14.80
CA VAL A 80 36.48 -9.50 13.91
C VAL A 80 35.76 -10.50 14.79
N VAL A 81 34.44 -10.51 14.65
CA VAL A 81 33.62 -11.35 15.48
C VAL A 81 33.70 -12.81 15.01
N ILE A 82 33.97 -13.72 15.96
CA ILE A 82 34.12 -15.15 15.75
C ILE A 82 32.83 -15.79 16.26
N ASP A 83 32.14 -16.53 15.40
CA ASP A 83 31.00 -17.40 15.71
C ASP A 83 31.45 -18.84 15.36
N ASN A 84 31.85 -19.61 16.38
CA ASN A 84 32.48 -20.92 16.19
C ASN A 84 31.49 -22.03 15.85
N ASP A 85 30.25 -21.97 16.35
CA ASP A 85 29.23 -22.99 16.13
C ASP A 85 28.26 -22.65 14.97
N ASN A 86 28.37 -21.43 14.42
CA ASN A 86 27.65 -20.85 13.29
C ASN A 86 26.13 -20.79 13.52
N ASP A 87 25.70 -20.55 14.76
CA ASP A 87 24.29 -20.37 15.11
C ASP A 87 23.74 -18.96 14.82
N GLY A 88 24.63 -18.02 14.44
CA GLY A 88 24.30 -16.64 14.09
C GLY A 88 24.55 -15.63 15.22
N VAL A 89 25.07 -16.06 16.37
CA VAL A 89 25.52 -15.21 17.48
C VAL A 89 27.01 -15.40 17.70
N ASN A 90 27.69 -14.33 18.07
CA ASN A 90 29.14 -14.31 18.14
C ASN A 90 29.66 -14.78 19.52
N ASP A 91 30.77 -15.54 19.56
CA ASP A 91 31.36 -16.18 20.75
C ASP A 91 31.56 -15.25 21.97
N ASP A 92 31.71 -13.94 21.75
CA ASP A 92 31.93 -12.95 22.82
C ASP A 92 30.63 -12.54 23.55
N ILE A 93 29.48 -12.77 22.92
CA ILE A 93 28.14 -12.57 23.49
C ILE A 93 27.30 -13.86 23.50
N ASP A 94 27.81 -14.92 22.91
CA ASP A 94 27.22 -16.25 22.87
C ASP A 94 27.52 -17.03 24.16
N GLN A 95 26.46 -17.29 24.92
CA GLN A 95 26.48 -18.03 26.17
C GLN A 95 26.30 -19.54 25.95
N CYS A 96 25.99 -19.97 24.71
CA CYS A 96 25.72 -21.32 24.28
C CYS A 96 26.58 -21.74 23.06
N LEU A 97 27.90 -21.57 23.20
CA LEU A 97 29.01 -21.79 22.24
C LEU A 97 29.09 -23.15 21.47
N ASP A 98 28.11 -24.03 21.61
CA ASP A 98 28.03 -25.32 20.89
C ASP A 98 26.60 -25.58 20.33
N THR A 99 25.82 -24.53 20.08
CA THR A 99 24.47 -24.62 19.53
C THR A 99 24.52 -25.18 18.10
N PRO A 100 23.73 -26.23 17.79
CA PRO A 100 23.79 -26.85 16.47
C PRO A 100 23.37 -25.88 15.36
N VAL A 101 24.19 -25.79 14.31
CA VAL A 101 23.95 -24.96 13.12
C VAL A 101 22.51 -25.09 12.60
N GLY A 102 21.82 -23.96 12.46
CA GLY A 102 20.42 -23.88 12.02
C GLY A 102 19.36 -23.98 13.14
N THR A 103 19.78 -23.97 14.41
CA THR A 103 18.89 -23.78 15.56
C THR A 103 18.51 -22.30 15.67
N VAL A 104 17.24 -21.98 15.96
CA VAL A 104 16.83 -20.60 16.23
C VAL A 104 17.29 -20.25 17.64
N VAL A 105 18.11 -19.21 17.77
CA VAL A 105 18.76 -18.81 19.03
C VAL A 105 18.33 -17.41 19.46
N ASP A 106 18.43 -17.14 20.76
CA ASP A 106 18.17 -15.81 21.32
C ASP A 106 19.40 -14.92 21.15
N ALA A 107 19.34 -13.69 21.67
CA ALA A 107 20.44 -12.73 21.53
C ALA A 107 21.75 -13.17 22.21
N THR A 108 21.75 -14.28 22.96
CA THR A 108 22.91 -14.87 23.63
C THR A 108 23.30 -16.23 23.05
N GLY A 109 22.87 -16.57 21.83
CA GLY A 109 23.24 -17.83 21.14
C GLY A 109 22.58 -19.08 21.73
N CYS A 110 21.65 -18.91 22.67
CA CYS A 110 20.96 -20.03 23.29
C CYS A 110 19.66 -20.35 22.54
N ALA A 111 19.43 -21.63 22.25
CA ALA A 111 18.25 -22.09 21.50
C ALA A 111 16.91 -21.59 22.09
N VAL A 112 16.12 -20.86 21.29
CA VAL A 112 14.78 -20.39 21.66
C VAL A 112 13.76 -21.49 21.36
N MET A 113 13.01 -21.88 22.38
CA MET A 113 12.16 -23.06 22.35
C MET A 113 10.88 -22.86 21.51
N THR A 114 10.91 -23.29 20.24
CA THR A 114 9.71 -23.59 19.44
C THR A 114 9.15 -25.01 19.72
N GLU A 115 9.51 -25.61 20.85
CA GLU A 115 9.15 -27.00 21.13
C GLU A 115 7.71 -27.15 21.63
N LYS A 116 7.03 -28.19 21.13
CA LYS A 116 5.64 -28.53 21.49
C LYS A 116 5.52 -29.06 22.93
N LEU A 117 6.61 -29.54 23.52
CA LEU A 117 6.69 -30.08 24.89
C LEU A 117 8.14 -30.00 25.39
N GLY A 118 8.38 -29.83 26.70
CA GLY A 118 9.75 -29.67 27.20
C GLY A 118 9.86 -29.29 28.67
N ILE A 119 11.08 -28.95 29.10
CA ILE A 119 11.38 -28.44 30.45
C ILE A 119 11.92 -27.02 30.33
N THR A 120 11.55 -26.15 31.26
CA THR A 120 12.13 -24.81 31.45
C THR A 120 12.61 -24.65 32.89
N VAL A 121 13.83 -24.12 33.10
CA VAL A 121 14.30 -23.77 34.44
C VAL A 121 13.66 -22.45 34.84
N ILE A 122 13.10 -22.39 36.05
CA ILE A 122 12.40 -21.19 36.53
C ILE A 122 13.07 -20.58 37.78
N SER A 123 13.96 -21.32 38.44
CA SER A 123 14.81 -20.78 39.49
C SER A 123 15.96 -21.74 39.77
N VAL A 124 16.90 -21.30 40.62
CA VAL A 124 17.99 -22.11 41.17
C VAL A 124 17.55 -23.36 41.95
N GLN A 125 16.24 -23.61 42.12
CA GLN A 125 15.70 -24.83 42.73
C GLN A 125 14.44 -25.39 42.06
N SER A 126 14.04 -24.91 40.88
CA SER A 126 12.81 -25.40 40.27
C SER A 126 12.77 -25.31 38.75
N ILE A 127 11.99 -26.22 38.16
CA ILE A 127 11.72 -26.30 36.73
C ILE A 127 10.21 -26.39 36.47
N ASN A 128 9.80 -26.05 35.26
CA ASN A 128 8.49 -26.35 34.69
C ASN A 128 8.62 -27.42 33.62
N PHE A 129 7.78 -28.45 33.67
CA PHE A 129 7.43 -29.24 32.51
C PHE A 129 6.30 -28.53 31.75
N PHE A 130 6.32 -28.51 30.42
CA PHE A 130 5.26 -27.93 29.60
C PHE A 130 4.88 -28.80 28.39
N VAL A 131 3.63 -28.69 27.93
CA VAL A 131 3.09 -29.27 26.69
C VAL A 131 2.08 -28.28 26.09
N ASN A 132 2.36 -27.74 24.90
CA ASN A 132 1.57 -26.71 24.24
C ASN A 132 0.53 -27.32 23.28
N VAL A 133 -0.56 -27.83 23.85
CA VAL A 133 -1.74 -28.35 23.14
C VAL A 133 -3.01 -27.88 23.83
N ASN A 134 -4.10 -27.75 23.08
CA ASN A 134 -5.41 -27.38 23.63
C ASN A 134 -6.07 -28.53 24.40
N GLY A 135 -5.65 -29.77 24.13
CA GLY A 135 -6.07 -30.97 24.85
C GLY A 135 -5.38 -31.10 26.21
N TRP A 136 -5.75 -32.14 26.97
CA TRP A 136 -5.10 -32.42 28.25
C TRP A 136 -3.71 -33.02 28.07
N ALA A 137 -2.82 -32.81 29.05
CA ALA A 137 -1.53 -33.49 29.14
C ALA A 137 -1.26 -34.08 30.53
N ASP A 138 -0.54 -35.20 30.56
CA ASP A 138 0.04 -35.83 31.75
C ASP A 138 1.57 -35.88 31.58
N VAL A 139 2.32 -35.55 32.64
CA VAL A 139 3.77 -35.77 32.72
C VAL A 139 4.07 -36.94 33.64
N HIS A 140 5.02 -37.77 33.23
CA HIS A 140 5.49 -38.95 33.94
C HIS A 140 6.99 -38.79 34.17
N TYR A 141 7.47 -38.78 35.42
CA TYR A 141 8.89 -38.57 35.69
C TYR A 141 9.44 -39.39 36.86
N VAL A 142 10.76 -39.59 36.85
CA VAL A 142 11.59 -40.24 37.87
C VAL A 142 12.70 -39.27 38.24
N LEU A 143 12.77 -38.87 39.51
CA LEU A 143 13.85 -38.04 40.03
C LEU A 143 14.89 -38.94 40.72
N ASN A 144 16.16 -38.82 40.30
CA ASN A 144 17.32 -39.53 40.86
C ASN A 144 17.13 -41.05 40.98
N GLY A 145 16.47 -41.67 40.00
CA GLY A 145 16.20 -43.12 39.98
C GLY A 145 15.17 -43.61 41.00
N ALA A 146 14.36 -42.71 41.59
CA ALA A 146 13.25 -43.07 42.47
C ALA A 146 12.07 -43.73 41.70
N GLY A 147 10.96 -44.02 42.40
CA GLY A 147 9.76 -44.56 41.73
C GLY A 147 9.09 -43.52 40.83
N GLN A 148 8.64 -43.94 39.64
CA GLN A 148 7.95 -43.07 38.67
C GLN A 148 6.71 -42.40 39.27
N GLN A 149 6.62 -41.08 39.09
CA GLN A 149 5.49 -40.24 39.45
C GLN A 149 4.71 -39.87 38.18
N ASN A 150 3.39 -39.76 38.29
CA ASN A 150 2.50 -39.45 37.16
C ASN A 150 1.54 -38.34 37.57
N PHE A 151 1.49 -37.24 36.80
CA PHE A 151 0.68 -36.08 37.13
C PHE A 151 -0.06 -35.53 35.93
N ARG A 152 -1.35 -35.22 36.15
CA ARG A 152 -2.12 -34.34 35.27
C ARG A 152 -1.54 -32.94 35.33
N MET A 153 -1.18 -32.40 34.18
CA MET A 153 -0.69 -31.03 34.04
C MET A 153 -1.87 -30.05 34.09
N THR A 154 -1.61 -28.82 34.52
CA THR A 154 -2.63 -27.78 34.64
C THR A 154 -2.64 -26.95 33.36
N GLN A 155 -3.80 -26.76 32.74
CA GLN A 155 -3.94 -25.91 31.56
C GLN A 155 -3.90 -24.42 31.98
N THR A 156 -3.01 -23.65 31.36
CA THR A 156 -2.78 -22.22 31.62
C THR A 156 -2.53 -21.53 30.28
N GLY A 157 -3.43 -20.63 29.87
CA GLY A 157 -3.37 -20.02 28.52
C GLY A 157 -3.43 -21.10 27.42
N ASP A 158 -2.52 -21.01 26.45
CA ASP A 158 -2.48 -21.88 25.26
C ASP A 158 -1.73 -23.22 25.47
N GLY A 159 -1.45 -23.62 26.72
CA GLY A 159 -0.68 -24.85 27.01
C GLY A 159 -0.94 -25.47 28.39
N ASN A 160 -0.26 -26.60 28.65
CA ASN A 160 -0.33 -27.35 29.91
C ASN A 160 1.01 -27.29 30.64
N ILE A 161 1.04 -26.94 31.93
CA ILE A 161 2.26 -26.77 32.73
C ILE A 161 2.22 -27.61 34.02
N LYS A 162 3.39 -28.11 34.45
CA LYS A 162 3.61 -28.71 35.77
C LYS A 162 4.96 -28.31 36.35
N THR A 163 4.96 -27.63 37.48
CA THR A 163 6.18 -27.26 38.21
C THR A 163 6.71 -28.38 39.09
N LEU A 164 8.03 -28.57 39.08
CA LEU A 164 8.80 -29.39 40.01
C LEU A 164 9.82 -28.51 40.74
N SER A 165 9.70 -28.44 42.06
CA SER A 165 10.53 -27.58 42.91
C SER A 165 11.35 -28.39 43.93
N GLY A 166 12.34 -27.74 44.54
CA GLY A 166 13.26 -28.33 45.51
C GLY A 166 14.41 -29.10 44.88
N LEU A 167 14.78 -28.75 43.65
CA LEU A 167 15.91 -29.32 42.92
C LEU A 167 17.22 -28.69 43.38
N VAL A 168 18.30 -29.46 43.32
CA VAL A 168 19.66 -28.98 43.57
C VAL A 168 20.57 -29.36 42.41
N THR A 169 21.62 -28.56 42.19
CA THR A 169 22.60 -28.80 41.13
C THR A 169 23.12 -30.24 41.19
N GLY A 170 22.96 -30.99 40.10
CA GLY A 170 23.27 -32.41 39.95
C GLY A 170 22.07 -33.36 39.97
N ASP A 171 20.85 -32.89 40.27
CA ASP A 171 19.64 -33.72 40.23
C ASP A 171 19.32 -34.19 38.79
N VAL A 172 19.07 -35.49 38.64
CA VAL A 172 18.76 -36.15 37.36
C VAL A 172 17.28 -36.52 37.28
N ILE A 173 16.60 -36.06 36.23
CA ILE A 173 15.16 -36.24 36.02
C ILE A 173 14.93 -36.98 34.71
N GLU A 174 14.41 -38.20 34.77
CA GLU A 174 13.98 -38.96 33.60
C GLU A 174 12.46 -38.79 33.41
N TYR A 175 11.97 -38.42 32.23
CA TYR A 175 10.56 -38.08 32.05
C TYR A 175 10.01 -38.38 30.64
N TYR A 176 8.69 -38.51 30.51
CA TYR A 176 7.97 -38.50 29.24
C TYR A 176 6.53 -37.97 29.43
N TYR A 177 5.85 -37.64 28.34
CA TYR A 177 4.50 -37.06 28.33
C TYR A 177 3.48 -38.01 27.71
N THR A 178 2.24 -37.93 28.19
CA THR A 178 1.05 -38.46 27.51
C THR A 178 0.08 -37.30 27.29
N TYR A 179 -0.27 -36.97 26.05
CA TYR A 179 -1.10 -35.80 25.76
C TYR A 179 -2.09 -36.05 24.61
N GLN A 180 -3.20 -35.31 24.63
CA GLN A 180 -4.17 -35.28 23.53
C GLN A 180 -3.82 -34.12 22.59
N ASP A 181 -3.53 -34.41 21.32
CA ASP A 181 -3.28 -33.38 20.32
C ASP A 181 -4.56 -32.65 19.88
N ASP A 182 -4.41 -31.56 19.15
CA ASP A 182 -5.53 -30.69 18.73
C ASP A 182 -6.49 -31.38 17.75
N GLY A 183 -6.08 -32.52 17.17
CA GLY A 183 -6.93 -33.41 16.38
C GLY A 183 -7.70 -34.45 17.22
N GLY A 184 -7.56 -34.41 18.55
CA GLY A 184 -8.24 -35.28 19.49
C GLY A 184 -7.58 -36.65 19.74
N SER A 185 -6.38 -36.90 19.18
CA SER A 185 -5.67 -38.18 19.33
C SER A 185 -4.71 -38.16 20.52
N VAL A 186 -4.70 -39.25 21.31
CA VAL A 186 -3.79 -39.38 22.47
C VAL A 186 -2.44 -39.95 22.02
N LYS A 187 -1.35 -39.28 22.39
CA LYS A 187 0.05 -39.60 22.03
C LYS A 187 0.93 -39.67 23.27
N ASN A 188 1.97 -40.51 23.20
CA ASN A 188 3.03 -40.56 24.21
C ASN A 188 4.35 -40.09 23.59
N SER A 189 5.09 -39.24 24.29
CA SER A 189 6.47 -38.90 23.91
C SER A 189 7.43 -40.05 24.25
N ALA A 190 8.63 -39.99 23.69
CA ALA A 190 9.74 -40.80 24.16
C ALA A 190 10.20 -40.34 25.56
N TRP A 191 10.92 -41.22 26.26
CA TRP A 191 11.61 -40.87 27.50
C TRP A 191 12.81 -39.96 27.21
N ALA A 192 12.99 -38.96 28.05
CA ALA A 192 14.10 -38.01 28.06
C ALA A 192 14.72 -37.93 29.46
N THR A 193 15.95 -37.43 29.55
CA THR A 193 16.68 -37.23 30.82
C THR A 193 17.21 -35.81 30.88
N TYR A 194 17.04 -35.15 32.03
CA TYR A 194 17.50 -33.78 32.29
C TYR A 194 18.34 -33.72 33.58
N ILE A 195 19.43 -32.96 33.59
CA ILE A 195 20.29 -32.75 34.77
C ILE A 195 20.28 -31.27 35.12
N PHE A 196 20.01 -30.94 36.38
CA PHE A 196 19.89 -29.55 36.84
C PHE A 196 21.27 -28.96 37.21
N ASP A 197 21.70 -27.81 36.65
CA ASP A 197 23.02 -27.19 36.91
C ASP A 197 23.01 -25.65 36.75
N GLN A 198 23.75 -24.88 37.59
CA GLN A 198 23.98 -23.41 37.53
C GLN A 198 25.34 -22.98 38.15
N VAL A 199 25.99 -21.92 37.61
CA VAL A 199 27.32 -21.34 37.99
C VAL A 199 27.21 -19.85 38.44
N ILE A 200 28.10 -19.39 39.34
CA ILE A 200 28.06 -18.08 40.05
C ILE A 200 29.08 -17.06 39.49
N ILE A 201 28.68 -15.79 39.28
CA ILE A 201 29.53 -14.60 39.00
C ILE A 201 29.35 -13.56 40.14
N GLY A 202 30.30 -12.63 40.34
CA GLY A 202 30.42 -11.80 41.56
C GLY A 202 29.59 -10.51 41.56
N ASP A 203 28.96 -10.25 42.71
CA ASP A 203 28.06 -9.13 43.05
C ASP A 203 28.50 -8.62 44.45
N SER A 204 29.04 -7.40 44.51
CA SER A 204 29.74 -6.86 45.68
C SER A 204 28.82 -6.37 46.79
N ASP A 205 27.64 -5.82 46.47
CA ASP A 205 26.67 -5.35 47.47
C ASP A 205 25.51 -6.33 47.71
N ASN A 206 25.46 -7.40 46.91
CA ASN A 206 24.58 -8.55 46.98
C ASN A 206 23.10 -8.19 46.74
N ASP A 207 22.84 -7.26 45.82
CA ASP A 207 21.49 -6.87 45.41
C ASP A 207 20.93 -7.67 44.22
N GLY A 208 21.77 -8.48 43.58
CA GLY A 208 21.42 -9.35 42.45
C GLY A 208 21.88 -8.84 41.09
N VAL A 209 22.57 -7.70 41.02
CA VAL A 209 23.17 -7.14 39.79
C VAL A 209 24.69 -7.21 39.90
N ASN A 210 25.37 -7.54 38.79
CA ASN A 210 26.82 -7.70 38.79
C ASN A 210 27.52 -6.33 38.76
N ASP A 211 28.69 -6.25 39.41
CA ASP A 211 29.48 -5.01 39.59
C ASP A 211 29.80 -4.24 38.29
N ASP A 212 29.79 -4.89 37.13
CA ASP A 212 30.14 -4.30 35.83
C ASP A 212 28.97 -3.58 35.15
N ILE A 213 27.74 -3.84 35.58
CA ILE A 213 26.51 -3.20 35.10
C ILE A 213 25.71 -2.48 36.20
N ASP A 214 26.21 -2.51 37.43
CA ASP A 214 25.61 -1.85 38.59
C ASP A 214 25.97 -0.36 38.66
N GLU A 215 24.99 0.51 38.36
CA GLU A 215 25.08 1.97 38.47
C GLU A 215 24.85 2.48 39.90
N CYS A 216 24.39 1.62 40.81
CA CYS A 216 23.96 1.91 42.17
C CYS A 216 24.67 1.00 43.21
N ALA A 217 25.99 0.89 43.08
CA ALA A 217 26.93 0.00 43.79
C ALA A 217 26.98 -0.05 45.34
N ASP A 218 26.00 0.53 46.05
CA ASP A 218 25.86 0.47 47.51
C ASP A 218 24.39 0.18 47.92
N THR A 219 23.64 -0.54 47.09
CA THR A 219 22.25 -0.87 47.36
C THR A 219 22.13 -1.82 48.55
N VAL A 220 21.12 -1.58 49.40
CA VAL A 220 20.93 -2.40 50.60
C VAL A 220 20.44 -3.79 50.18
N ASN A 221 21.29 -4.79 50.40
CA ASN A 221 20.97 -6.22 50.21
C ASN A 221 19.53 -6.58 50.61
N GLY A 222 18.76 -7.07 49.63
CA GLY A 222 17.34 -7.42 49.75
C GLY A 222 16.36 -6.35 49.25
N THR A 223 16.87 -5.23 48.72
CA THR A 223 16.07 -4.25 47.97
C THR A 223 15.83 -4.77 46.56
N ILE A 224 14.61 -4.64 46.03
CA ILE A 224 14.33 -4.98 44.63
C ILE A 224 14.90 -3.86 43.77
N VAL A 225 15.76 -4.21 42.81
CA VAL A 225 16.49 -3.27 41.97
C VAL A 225 16.12 -3.44 40.50
N ASP A 226 16.35 -2.39 39.70
CA ASP A 226 16.22 -2.43 38.25
C ASP A 226 17.44 -3.08 37.59
N ALA A 227 17.45 -3.10 36.26
CA ALA A 227 18.46 -3.79 35.47
C ALA A 227 19.89 -3.22 35.64
N VAL A 228 20.05 -2.08 36.34
CA VAL A 228 21.34 -1.44 36.62
C VAL A 228 21.58 -1.25 38.12
N GLY A 229 20.90 -2.01 38.99
CA GLY A 229 21.17 -2.05 40.44
C GLY A 229 20.51 -0.94 41.26
N CYS A 230 19.59 -0.15 40.68
CA CYS A 230 18.95 0.95 41.40
C CYS A 230 17.58 0.53 42.00
N PRO A 231 17.25 0.93 43.26
CA PRO A 231 16.01 0.52 43.93
C PRO A 231 14.70 0.83 43.18
N ILE A 232 13.87 -0.20 42.94
CA ILE A 232 12.49 -0.07 42.44
C ILE A 232 11.53 -0.05 43.64
N ASP A 233 10.71 0.99 43.73
CA ASP A 233 9.66 1.08 44.74
C ASP A 233 8.44 0.25 44.29
N THR A 234 8.22 -0.91 44.93
CA THR A 234 7.29 -1.98 44.47
C THR A 234 6.14 -2.25 45.45
N VAL A 235 5.87 -1.36 46.40
CA VAL A 235 4.71 -1.53 47.28
C VAL A 235 3.46 -1.13 46.50
N ASP A 236 2.66 -2.12 46.11
CA ASP A 236 1.32 -1.99 45.52
C ASP A 236 0.35 -2.65 46.52
N THR A 237 -0.34 -1.84 47.32
CA THR A 237 -1.11 -2.26 48.49
C THR A 237 -2.44 -2.92 48.12
N ASP A 238 -3.04 -2.58 46.98
CA ASP A 238 -4.33 -3.13 46.53
C ASP A 238 -4.20 -4.16 45.38
N GLY A 239 -3.01 -4.27 44.78
CA GLY A 239 -2.62 -5.33 43.87
C GLY A 239 -3.18 -5.15 42.45
N ASP A 240 -3.44 -3.91 42.04
CA ASP A 240 -3.99 -3.58 40.72
C ASP A 240 -2.92 -3.44 39.63
N GLY A 241 -1.64 -3.50 39.99
CA GLY A 241 -0.50 -3.41 39.10
C GLY A 241 0.20 -2.04 39.09
N VAL A 242 -0.27 -1.07 39.87
CA VAL A 242 0.35 0.26 40.00
C VAL A 242 0.92 0.47 41.43
N PRO A 243 2.20 0.86 41.60
CA PRO A 243 2.77 1.08 42.93
C PRO A 243 2.10 2.24 43.68
N ASP A 244 1.96 2.12 45.00
CA ASP A 244 1.33 3.07 45.95
C ASP A 244 1.80 4.54 45.79
N THR A 245 3.01 4.75 45.28
CA THR A 245 3.58 6.09 45.08
C THR A 245 3.06 6.78 43.81
N GLN A 246 2.57 6.01 42.85
CA GLN A 246 2.00 6.44 41.57
C GLN A 246 0.48 6.21 41.52
N ASP A 247 -0.03 5.39 42.43
CA ASP A 247 -1.43 5.05 42.57
C ASP A 247 -2.24 6.18 43.25
N GLN A 248 -3.15 6.75 42.47
CA GLN A 248 -4.09 7.79 42.88
C GLN A 248 -5.44 7.21 43.34
N CYS A 249 -5.65 5.91 43.19
CA CYS A 249 -6.87 5.16 43.48
C CYS A 249 -6.57 3.89 44.32
N PRO A 250 -6.07 4.04 45.57
CA PRO A 250 -5.43 2.98 46.36
C PRO A 250 -6.35 1.94 47.02
N ASN A 251 -7.53 1.70 46.44
CA ASN A 251 -8.42 0.62 46.85
C ASN A 251 -9.15 0.00 45.65
N THR A 252 -8.50 -0.07 44.49
CA THR A 252 -9.07 -0.68 43.30
C THR A 252 -9.22 -2.19 43.50
N LEU A 253 -10.30 -2.76 42.97
CA LEU A 253 -10.63 -4.16 43.22
C LEU A 253 -9.70 -5.07 42.41
N LEU A 254 -9.05 -6.04 43.06
CA LEU A 254 -8.15 -7.01 42.42
C LEU A 254 -8.79 -7.64 41.16
N GLY A 255 -8.20 -7.37 39.98
CA GLY A 255 -8.69 -7.83 38.67
C GLY A 255 -9.45 -6.78 37.84
N THR A 256 -9.56 -5.55 38.34
CA THR A 256 -10.08 -4.39 37.59
C THR A 256 -8.99 -3.87 36.65
N ILE A 257 -9.35 -3.47 35.42
CA ILE A 257 -8.41 -2.83 34.49
C ILE A 257 -8.20 -1.40 34.97
N VAL A 258 -6.96 -0.97 35.18
CA VAL A 258 -6.61 0.35 35.73
C VAL A 258 -5.72 1.13 34.77
N ASN A 259 -5.81 2.46 34.81
CA ASN A 259 -4.93 3.33 34.03
C ASN A 259 -3.56 3.46 34.71
N ALA A 260 -2.65 4.23 34.10
CA ALA A 260 -1.28 4.42 34.57
C ALA A 260 -1.15 5.06 35.98
N VAL A 261 -2.26 5.46 36.62
CA VAL A 261 -2.29 5.99 37.99
C VAL A 261 -3.21 5.18 38.92
N GLY A 262 -3.49 3.91 38.60
CA GLY A 262 -4.20 2.96 39.49
C GLY A 262 -5.72 3.12 39.53
N CYS A 263 -6.30 3.98 38.67
CA CYS A 263 -7.75 4.20 38.67
C CYS A 263 -8.45 3.31 37.64
N GLU A 264 -9.56 2.68 38.04
CA GLU A 264 -10.44 1.85 37.19
C GLU A 264 -10.74 2.52 35.85
N VAL A 265 -10.43 1.81 34.76
CA VAL A 265 -10.80 2.16 33.39
C VAL A 265 -11.93 1.23 32.97
N SER A 266 -13.10 1.82 32.78
CA SER A 266 -14.18 1.14 32.08
C SER A 266 -13.78 0.99 30.61
N THR A 267 -13.86 -0.21 30.05
CA THR A 267 -13.94 -0.34 28.60
C THR A 267 -15.34 0.11 28.21
N ASP A 268 -15.44 1.28 27.60
CA ASP A 268 -16.73 1.84 27.19
C ASP A 268 -17.44 0.90 26.19
N ALA A 269 -18.72 0.62 26.40
CA ALA A 269 -19.52 -0.21 25.51
C ALA A 269 -19.95 0.59 24.28
N ILE A 270 -19.72 0.11 23.07
CA ILE A 270 -20.09 0.82 21.83
C ILE A 270 -21.59 0.64 21.56
N GLU A 271 -22.44 1.50 22.14
CA GLU A 271 -23.90 1.36 21.96
C GLU A 271 -24.46 2.01 20.70
N ILE A 272 -23.71 2.92 20.09
CA ILE A 272 -24.11 3.65 18.88
C ILE A 272 -22.98 3.62 17.84
N SER A 273 -23.34 3.41 16.58
CA SER A 273 -22.45 3.52 15.42
C SER A 273 -23.14 4.31 14.32
N SER A 274 -22.58 4.31 13.12
CA SER A 274 -23.21 4.91 11.95
C SER A 274 -23.06 4.05 10.71
N ALA A 275 -24.08 4.07 9.87
CA ALA A 275 -24.05 3.39 8.58
C ALA A 275 -24.93 4.17 7.60
N ASN A 276 -24.49 4.27 6.34
CA ASN A 276 -25.25 4.93 5.27
C ASN A 276 -25.69 6.38 5.61
N GLY A 277 -24.87 7.13 6.34
CA GLY A 277 -25.12 8.53 6.69
C GLY A 277 -26.16 8.75 7.78
N ILE A 278 -26.54 7.70 8.51
CA ILE A 278 -27.45 7.78 9.68
C ILE A 278 -26.85 7.03 10.87
N LEU A 279 -27.34 7.34 12.08
CA LEU A 279 -27.03 6.57 13.28
C LEU A 279 -27.65 5.17 13.23
N VAL A 280 -26.89 4.19 13.68
CA VAL A 280 -27.31 2.80 13.87
C VAL A 280 -26.88 2.30 15.25
N GLY A 281 -27.43 1.18 15.72
CA GLY A 281 -26.95 0.52 16.94
C GLY A 281 -25.50 0.08 16.80
N GLY A 282 -24.68 0.38 17.81
CA GLY A 282 -23.29 -0.06 17.90
C GLY A 282 -23.15 -1.55 18.27
N ALA A 283 -21.92 -2.06 18.27
CA ALA A 283 -21.63 -3.48 18.46
C ALA A 283 -22.15 -4.05 19.79
N ASP A 284 -22.20 -3.21 20.84
CA ASP A 284 -22.64 -3.59 22.18
C ASP A 284 -24.09 -3.20 22.48
N SER A 285 -24.81 -2.72 21.47
CA SER A 285 -26.22 -2.39 21.57
C SER A 285 -27.11 -3.64 21.48
N ILE A 286 -28.36 -3.54 21.94
CA ILE A 286 -29.32 -4.65 21.86
C ILE A 286 -29.67 -5.05 20.42
N ASN A 287 -29.49 -4.15 19.45
CA ASN A 287 -29.70 -4.39 18.02
C ASN A 287 -28.60 -3.69 17.19
N PRO A 288 -27.40 -4.28 17.07
CA PRO A 288 -26.33 -3.73 16.25
C PRO A 288 -26.78 -3.54 14.79
N GLY A 289 -26.29 -2.49 14.12
CA GLY A 289 -26.56 -2.19 12.70
C GLY A 289 -27.99 -1.73 12.35
N HIS A 290 -28.93 -1.74 13.29
CA HIS A 290 -30.30 -1.26 13.06
C HIS A 290 -30.39 0.27 13.21
N SER A 291 -31.20 0.91 12.37
CA SER A 291 -31.35 2.37 12.36
C SER A 291 -31.89 2.93 13.68
N LEU A 292 -31.32 4.07 14.08
CA LEU A 292 -31.73 4.80 15.26
C LEU A 292 -32.59 6.02 14.91
N TYR A 293 -33.53 6.31 15.81
CA TYR A 293 -34.54 7.33 15.64
C TYR A 293 -34.62 8.28 16.82
N VAL A 294 -35.13 9.48 16.54
CA VAL A 294 -35.48 10.50 17.52
C VAL A 294 -36.97 10.85 17.45
N PHE A 295 -37.53 11.23 18.60
CA PHE A 295 -38.94 11.56 18.74
C PHE A 295 -39.13 13.07 18.93
N ASP A 296 -40.02 13.70 18.16
CA ASP A 296 -40.23 15.16 18.22
C ASP A 296 -40.94 15.61 19.48
N SER A 297 -41.72 14.74 20.13
CA SER A 297 -42.34 15.10 21.40
C SER A 297 -41.29 15.32 22.49
N ASP A 298 -40.08 14.80 22.32
CA ASP A 298 -38.96 14.98 23.25
C ASP A 298 -38.30 16.36 23.14
N LEU A 299 -38.58 17.13 22.08
CA LEU A 299 -37.99 18.47 21.87
C LEU A 299 -38.42 19.52 22.92
N ALA A 300 -39.51 19.25 23.64
CA ALA A 300 -40.08 20.16 24.65
C ALA A 300 -39.92 19.67 26.09
N SER A 301 -39.13 18.62 26.33
CA SER A 301 -38.94 17.98 27.63
C SER A 301 -37.47 17.80 27.98
N ASN A 302 -37.18 17.78 29.28
CA ASN A 302 -35.89 17.31 29.78
C ASN A 302 -35.94 15.78 29.86
N GLY A 303 -35.78 15.12 28.71
CA GLY A 303 -35.74 13.66 28.57
C GLY A 303 -36.85 13.06 27.70
N SER A 304 -36.94 11.72 27.71
CA SER A 304 -37.88 10.93 26.91
C SER A 304 -39.32 11.09 27.38
N ASN A 305 -40.28 11.28 26.46
CA ASN A 305 -41.73 11.10 26.69
C ASN A 305 -42.24 9.73 26.21
N CYS A 306 -41.38 8.93 25.59
CA CYS A 306 -41.75 7.62 25.07
C CYS A 306 -41.63 6.57 26.19
N HIS A 307 -42.76 6.25 26.81
CA HIS A 307 -42.87 5.27 27.90
C HIS A 307 -43.97 4.25 27.61
N ASP A 308 -44.03 3.18 28.43
CA ASP A 308 -45.04 2.11 28.34
C ASP A 308 -45.16 1.56 26.91
N ASP A 309 -46.36 1.53 26.34
CA ASP A 309 -46.63 1.02 24.99
C ASP A 309 -45.79 1.71 23.90
N CYS A 310 -45.36 2.97 24.11
CA CYS A 310 -44.46 3.64 23.19
C CYS A 310 -43.09 2.97 23.18
N ALA A 311 -42.50 2.72 24.36
CA ALA A 311 -41.18 2.12 24.50
C ALA A 311 -41.15 0.63 24.08
N ILE A 312 -42.31 -0.04 24.00
CA ILE A 312 -42.41 -1.39 23.43
C ILE A 312 -42.24 -1.36 21.90
N ASN A 313 -42.82 -0.36 21.23
CA ASN A 313 -42.73 -0.22 19.77
C ASN A 313 -41.46 0.53 19.33
N TRP A 314 -40.93 1.36 20.22
CA TRP A 314 -39.72 2.15 20.04
C TRP A 314 -38.75 1.90 21.21
N PRO A 315 -38.05 0.76 21.24
CA PRO A 315 -37.17 0.43 22.35
C PRO A 315 -36.07 1.49 22.53
N PRO A 316 -35.82 2.00 23.75
CA PRO A 316 -34.75 2.97 24.00
C PRO A 316 -33.37 2.33 23.85
N VAL A 317 -32.40 3.09 23.36
CA VAL A 317 -30.98 2.70 23.39
C VAL A 317 -30.46 2.91 24.82
N LEU A 318 -30.25 1.85 25.57
CA LEU A 318 -29.86 1.92 26.99
C LEU A 318 -28.34 1.90 27.14
N ILE A 319 -27.85 2.67 28.11
CA ILE A 319 -26.43 2.75 28.49
C ILE A 319 -26.25 2.01 29.81
N ASN A 320 -25.26 1.13 29.87
CA ASN A 320 -25.04 0.26 31.05
C ASN A 320 -23.81 0.64 31.88
N ASP A 321 -22.81 1.27 31.28
CA ASP A 321 -21.55 1.71 31.91
C ASP A 321 -21.59 3.16 32.42
N GLY A 322 -22.59 3.93 31.98
CA GLY A 322 -22.85 5.30 32.43
C GLY A 322 -22.51 6.39 31.40
N ILE A 323 -21.88 6.05 30.28
CA ILE A 323 -21.49 6.98 29.23
C ILE A 323 -21.92 6.40 27.87
N ALA A 324 -22.61 7.18 27.03
CA ALA A 324 -22.94 6.72 25.69
C ALA A 324 -21.71 6.86 24.78
N THR A 325 -21.29 5.78 24.11
CA THR A 325 -20.08 5.81 23.26
C THR A 325 -20.29 5.20 21.87
N GLY A 326 -19.31 5.44 20.99
CA GLY A 326 -19.22 4.88 19.63
C GLY A 326 -19.36 5.88 18.48
N VAL A 327 -19.88 7.08 18.76
CA VAL A 327 -19.95 8.21 17.81
C VAL A 327 -19.86 9.55 18.55
N GLY A 328 -19.37 10.61 17.91
CA GLY A 328 -19.32 11.95 18.51
C GLY A 328 -20.70 12.59 18.72
N GLY A 329 -20.85 13.52 19.66
CA GLY A 329 -22.12 14.24 19.89
C GLY A 329 -23.17 13.48 20.72
N LEU A 330 -22.75 12.39 21.38
CA LEU A 330 -23.58 11.63 22.29
C LEU A 330 -23.65 12.27 23.69
N GLY A 331 -24.73 11.92 24.38
CA GLY A 331 -24.97 12.24 25.79
C GLY A 331 -25.92 11.21 26.38
N SER A 332 -26.45 11.48 27.56
CA SER A 332 -27.37 10.56 28.22
C SER A 332 -28.50 11.27 28.96
N VAL A 333 -29.62 10.55 29.14
CA VAL A 333 -30.73 10.99 29.98
C VAL A 333 -31.25 9.87 30.86
N ILE A 334 -31.61 10.21 32.10
CA ILE A 334 -32.25 9.29 33.04
C ILE A 334 -33.74 9.23 32.73
N ARG A 335 -34.24 8.03 32.43
CA ARG A 335 -35.66 7.75 32.20
C ARG A 335 -36.45 7.70 33.51
N ASN A 336 -37.77 7.78 33.44
CA ASN A 336 -38.66 7.75 34.62
C ASN A 336 -38.55 6.47 35.46
N ASP A 337 -38.10 5.36 34.86
CA ASP A 337 -37.86 4.08 35.53
C ASP A 337 -36.46 3.97 36.15
N GLY A 338 -35.63 5.01 36.01
CA GLY A 338 -34.27 5.06 36.53
C GLY A 338 -33.20 4.49 35.60
N THR A 339 -33.56 3.98 34.42
CA THR A 339 -32.59 3.52 33.42
C THR A 339 -31.95 4.70 32.68
N LEU A 340 -30.71 4.53 32.23
CA LEU A 340 -29.97 5.54 31.47
C LEU A 340 -30.11 5.27 29.98
N GLN A 341 -30.46 6.29 29.19
CA GLN A 341 -30.70 6.18 27.76
C GLN A 341 -29.75 7.11 27.00
N ALA A 342 -29.21 6.62 25.88
CA ALA A 342 -28.39 7.41 24.98
C ALA A 342 -29.18 8.52 24.30
N THR A 343 -28.53 9.68 24.18
CA THR A 343 -29.04 10.83 23.44
C THR A 343 -28.04 11.26 22.39
N PHE A 344 -28.50 11.80 21.26
CA PHE A 344 -27.65 12.50 20.30
C PHE A 344 -28.10 13.96 20.21
N ASN A 345 -27.18 14.90 20.43
CA ASN A 345 -27.50 16.34 20.55
C ASN A 345 -28.71 16.60 21.48
N ASP A 346 -28.66 16.04 22.69
CA ASP A 346 -29.70 16.08 23.74
C ASP A 346 -31.05 15.42 23.40
N ARG A 347 -31.17 14.72 22.26
CA ARG A 347 -32.39 13.99 21.88
C ARG A 347 -32.29 12.49 22.19
N PRO A 348 -33.24 11.89 22.92
CA PRO A 348 -33.21 10.45 23.21
C PRO A 348 -33.29 9.57 21.95
N LEU A 349 -32.48 8.51 21.91
CA LEU A 349 -32.37 7.59 20.78
C LEU A 349 -33.19 6.31 21.01
N TYR A 350 -33.82 5.82 19.94
CA TYR A 350 -34.68 4.64 19.95
C TYR A 350 -34.43 3.73 18.74
N PHE A 351 -34.61 2.43 18.93
CA PHE A 351 -34.84 1.47 17.86
C PHE A 351 -36.30 1.47 17.42
N PHE A 352 -36.60 0.83 16.29
CA PHE A 352 -37.97 0.59 15.84
C PHE A 352 -38.23 -0.91 15.64
N VAL A 353 -39.27 -1.43 16.30
CA VAL A 353 -39.53 -2.89 16.37
C VAL A 353 -39.83 -3.56 15.03
N ASN A 354 -40.24 -2.81 14.00
CA ASN A 354 -40.55 -3.37 12.68
C ASN A 354 -39.41 -3.24 11.66
N ASP A 355 -38.26 -2.70 12.07
CA ASP A 355 -37.02 -2.88 11.31
C ASP A 355 -36.49 -4.29 11.66
N GLU A 356 -36.62 -5.22 10.71
CA GLU A 356 -36.33 -6.65 10.90
C GLU A 356 -34.89 -7.01 10.50
N THR A 357 -34.23 -6.14 9.72
CA THR A 357 -32.84 -6.29 9.28
C THR A 357 -32.10 -4.97 9.38
N GLU A 358 -30.76 -5.05 9.47
CA GLU A 358 -29.85 -3.90 9.49
C GLU A 358 -30.09 -2.93 8.33
N GLY A 359 -29.97 -1.62 8.59
CA GLY A 359 -30.15 -0.55 7.60
C GLY A 359 -31.59 -0.25 7.17
N GLU A 360 -32.61 -0.97 7.66
CA GLU A 360 -34.02 -0.60 7.40
C GLU A 360 -34.41 0.69 8.13
N THR A 361 -35.13 1.58 7.44
CA THR A 361 -35.57 2.88 7.96
C THR A 361 -37.10 3.02 8.03
N LYS A 362 -37.85 1.91 8.26
CA LYS A 362 -39.33 1.91 8.18
C LYS A 362 -39.98 2.80 9.23
N GLY A 363 -39.27 3.09 10.32
CA GLY A 363 -39.70 4.01 11.36
C GLY A 363 -39.73 5.48 10.91
N ASN A 364 -39.02 5.84 9.85
CA ASN A 364 -38.84 7.23 9.47
C ASN A 364 -40.16 7.87 9.03
N GLY A 365 -40.48 9.03 9.59
CA GLY A 365 -41.69 9.79 9.28
C GLY A 365 -42.99 9.21 9.87
N ILE A 366 -42.94 8.13 10.67
CA ILE A 366 -44.15 7.56 11.29
C ILE A 366 -44.81 8.61 12.18
N GLY A 367 -46.11 8.83 11.95
CA GLY A 367 -46.90 9.81 12.69
C GLY A 367 -46.45 11.27 12.51
N ASN A 368 -45.51 11.53 11.58
CA ASN A 368 -44.85 12.82 11.38
C ASN A 368 -44.18 13.36 12.65
N VAL A 369 -43.62 12.46 13.46
CA VAL A 369 -42.98 12.79 14.74
C VAL A 369 -41.75 11.93 15.04
N TRP A 370 -41.47 10.90 14.24
CA TRP A 370 -40.31 10.01 14.38
C TRP A 370 -39.38 10.18 13.18
N TRP A 371 -38.09 10.33 13.41
CA TRP A 371 -37.12 10.64 12.36
C TRP A 371 -35.83 9.85 12.55
N THR A 372 -35.24 9.36 11.46
CA THR A 372 -33.85 8.88 11.48
C THR A 372 -32.92 10.01 11.86
N VAL A 373 -31.77 9.67 12.46
CA VAL A 373 -30.75 10.65 12.80
C VAL A 373 -29.65 10.60 11.76
N ASP A 374 -29.51 11.65 10.96
CA ASP A 374 -28.38 11.78 10.05
C ASP A 374 -27.09 11.94 10.86
N TYR A 375 -26.08 11.15 10.53
CA TYR A 375 -24.79 11.14 11.22
C TYR A 375 -23.66 10.85 10.24
N GLY A 376 -22.52 11.52 10.43
CA GLY A 376 -21.35 11.32 9.59
C GLY A 376 -21.40 12.05 8.26
N THR A 377 -22.01 13.25 8.21
CA THR A 377 -21.86 14.17 7.08
C THR A 377 -21.95 15.64 7.52
N ASN A 378 -21.27 16.08 8.59
CA ASN A 378 -21.24 17.49 9.03
C ASN A 378 -21.15 18.48 7.84
N ASN A 379 -22.30 18.93 7.32
CA ASN A 379 -22.42 19.64 6.04
C ASN A 379 -21.73 19.00 4.80
N ILE A 380 -21.24 17.75 4.84
CA ILE A 380 -20.55 17.09 3.71
C ILE A 380 -21.57 16.47 2.76
N VAL A 381 -21.62 16.92 1.50
CA VAL A 381 -22.43 16.30 0.45
C VAL A 381 -21.61 15.17 -0.22
N PRO A 382 -22.08 13.91 -0.19
CA PRO A 382 -21.37 12.80 -0.85
C PRO A 382 -21.13 13.05 -2.33
N LEU A 383 -19.96 12.68 -2.84
CA LEU A 383 -19.65 12.78 -4.27
C LEU A 383 -20.56 11.88 -5.11
N PHE A 384 -20.86 10.70 -4.58
CA PHE A 384 -21.76 9.73 -5.18
C PHE A 384 -22.88 9.33 -4.20
N SER A 385 -24.12 9.28 -4.69
CA SER A 385 -25.29 8.93 -3.90
C SER A 385 -26.24 8.02 -4.69
N ALA A 386 -27.33 7.57 -4.07
CA ALA A 386 -28.39 6.83 -4.75
C ALA A 386 -28.99 7.54 -5.98
N ASN A 387 -28.78 8.86 -6.13
CA ASN A 387 -29.22 9.63 -7.29
C ASN A 387 -28.15 9.73 -8.40
N THR A 388 -26.93 9.22 -8.19
CA THR A 388 -25.89 9.21 -9.23
C THR A 388 -26.36 8.38 -10.42
N LEU A 389 -26.25 8.93 -11.62
CA LEU A 389 -26.51 8.17 -12.84
C LEU A 389 -25.34 7.21 -13.10
N LEU A 390 -25.60 5.94 -12.82
CA LEU A 390 -24.62 4.87 -12.91
C LEU A 390 -24.38 4.44 -14.37
N GLU A 391 -23.11 4.24 -14.74
CA GLU A 391 -22.78 3.53 -15.98
C GLU A 391 -23.22 2.05 -15.91
N GLN A 392 -23.42 1.46 -17.09
CA GLN A 392 -23.88 0.08 -17.24
C GLN A 392 -22.92 -0.91 -16.59
N ALA A 393 -23.46 -1.96 -15.99
CA ALA A 393 -22.66 -3.02 -15.39
C ALA A 393 -21.79 -3.72 -16.46
N ILE A 394 -20.52 -3.90 -16.13
CA ILE A 394 -19.56 -4.66 -16.95
C ILE A 394 -19.94 -6.14 -16.99
N SER A 395 -20.36 -6.69 -15.86
CA SER A 395 -20.80 -8.09 -15.76
C SER A 395 -22.18 -8.17 -15.11
N PHE A 396 -23.10 -8.91 -15.73
CA PHE A 396 -24.46 -9.05 -15.23
C PHE A 396 -25.12 -10.37 -15.64
N ASP A 397 -26.06 -10.81 -14.82
CA ASP A 397 -26.89 -11.98 -15.07
C ASP A 397 -28.08 -11.62 -15.97
N ARG A 398 -28.19 -12.24 -17.14
CA ARG A 398 -29.32 -12.06 -18.08
C ARG A 398 -30.45 -13.08 -17.83
N GLY A 399 -30.28 -13.96 -16.85
CA GLY A 399 -31.16 -15.07 -16.51
C GLY A 399 -30.79 -16.38 -17.23
N ASP A 400 -30.36 -16.29 -18.49
CA ASP A 400 -29.95 -17.42 -19.34
C ASP A 400 -28.45 -17.50 -19.59
N ALA A 401 -27.68 -16.45 -19.26
CA ALA A 401 -26.23 -16.38 -19.39
C ALA A 401 -25.64 -15.35 -18.42
N LEU A 402 -24.35 -15.50 -18.10
CA LEU A 402 -23.53 -14.41 -17.56
C LEU A 402 -22.99 -13.58 -18.74
N VAL A 403 -23.23 -12.28 -18.73
CA VAL A 403 -22.74 -11.38 -19.79
C VAL A 403 -21.58 -10.55 -19.23
N THR A 404 -20.45 -10.48 -19.92
CA THR A 404 -19.31 -9.60 -19.60
C THR A 404 -18.99 -8.70 -20.78
N ARG A 405 -18.92 -7.38 -20.56
CA ARG A 405 -18.62 -6.37 -21.59
C ARG A 405 -17.40 -5.55 -21.23
N PHE A 406 -16.44 -5.45 -22.14
CA PHE A 406 -15.20 -4.73 -21.91
C PHE A 406 -14.64 -4.11 -23.20
N ALA A 407 -13.57 -3.33 -23.08
CA ALA A 407 -12.83 -2.76 -24.21
C ALA A 407 -11.38 -3.21 -24.22
N ASP A 408 -10.77 -3.15 -25.41
CA ASP A 408 -9.34 -3.38 -25.62
C ASP A 408 -8.75 -2.39 -26.63
N ARG A 409 -7.43 -2.33 -26.70
CA ARG A 409 -6.64 -1.55 -27.65
C ARG A 409 -5.62 -2.42 -28.40
N GLY A 410 -5.19 -1.94 -29.56
CA GLY A 410 -4.09 -2.59 -30.29
C GLY A 410 -2.76 -2.50 -29.55
N ARG A 411 -2.02 -3.60 -29.54
CA ARG A 411 -0.68 -3.78 -28.97
C ARG A 411 0.32 -4.26 -30.01
N ASP A 412 1.60 -4.20 -29.64
CA ASP A 412 2.69 -4.39 -30.58
C ASP A 412 3.16 -5.84 -30.72
N ARG A 413 3.13 -6.59 -29.62
CA ARG A 413 3.51 -8.00 -29.46
C ARG A 413 2.59 -8.72 -28.47
N HIS A 414 2.94 -9.95 -28.10
CA HIS A 414 2.22 -10.76 -27.12
C HIS A 414 2.74 -10.49 -25.69
N ALA A 415 1.90 -10.73 -24.69
CA ALA A 415 2.16 -10.38 -23.28
C ALA A 415 3.39 -11.06 -22.67
N LYS A 416 3.80 -12.21 -23.21
CA LYS A 416 4.83 -13.09 -22.65
C LYS A 416 6.12 -13.12 -23.48
N GLU A 417 6.22 -12.31 -24.54
CA GLU A 417 7.44 -12.21 -25.36
C GLU A 417 8.43 -11.22 -24.72
N ASP A 418 9.12 -11.68 -23.68
CA ASP A 418 10.11 -10.91 -22.90
C ASP A 418 11.28 -10.36 -23.73
N GLN A 419 11.67 -11.07 -24.79
CA GLN A 419 12.72 -10.64 -25.71
C GLN A 419 12.37 -9.40 -26.55
N PHE A 420 11.16 -8.83 -26.43
CA PHE A 420 10.76 -7.69 -27.26
C PHE A 420 10.32 -6.44 -26.50
N GLN A 421 10.12 -6.42 -25.18
CA GLN A 421 9.77 -5.21 -24.38
C GLN A 421 8.82 -4.18 -25.08
N VAL A 422 7.77 -4.68 -25.75
CA VAL A 422 6.91 -3.85 -26.63
C VAL A 422 5.42 -4.21 -26.53
N TYR A 423 4.97 -4.69 -25.37
CA TYR A 423 3.57 -5.09 -25.18
C TYR A 423 2.73 -4.00 -24.53
N ASP A 424 3.26 -3.33 -23.53
CA ASP A 424 2.58 -2.34 -22.69
C ASP A 424 2.72 -0.91 -23.21
N HIS A 425 3.64 -0.60 -24.11
CA HIS A 425 3.69 0.73 -24.72
C HIS A 425 2.47 1.06 -25.61
N TYR A 426 2.35 2.36 -25.97
CA TYR A 426 1.31 2.87 -26.86
C TYR A 426 1.87 3.21 -28.24
N LEU A 427 1.17 2.75 -29.28
CA LEU A 427 1.58 2.92 -30.67
C LEU A 427 1.15 4.26 -31.25
N SER A 428 1.90 4.77 -32.23
CA SER A 428 1.45 5.97 -32.95
C SER A 428 0.03 5.80 -33.48
N HIS A 429 -0.82 6.80 -33.29
CA HIS A 429 -2.25 6.81 -33.63
C HIS A 429 -3.14 5.83 -32.84
N TYR A 430 -2.74 5.44 -31.62
CA TYR A 430 -3.49 4.48 -30.78
C TYR A 430 -4.97 4.85 -30.54
N TRP A 431 -5.37 6.13 -30.67
CA TRP A 431 -6.76 6.58 -30.49
C TRP A 431 -7.62 6.52 -31.76
N LYS A 432 -7.07 6.08 -32.90
CA LYS A 432 -7.80 5.99 -34.16
C LYS A 432 -7.82 4.57 -34.68
N HIS A 433 -9.01 4.01 -34.87
CA HIS A 433 -9.19 2.70 -35.51
C HIS A 433 -8.56 1.51 -34.75
N ARG A 434 -8.03 1.72 -33.52
CA ARG A 434 -7.26 0.73 -32.73
C ARG A 434 -7.90 0.30 -31.43
N THR A 435 -9.15 0.68 -31.19
CA THR A 435 -9.91 0.19 -30.04
C THR A 435 -10.99 -0.77 -30.54
N ALA A 436 -11.40 -1.66 -29.65
CA ALA A 436 -12.48 -2.59 -29.88
C ALA A 436 -13.30 -2.77 -28.60
N GLN A 437 -14.59 -3.03 -28.80
CA GLN A 437 -15.56 -3.34 -27.75
C GLN A 437 -15.91 -4.82 -27.81
N PHE A 438 -16.08 -5.47 -26.67
CA PHE A 438 -16.34 -6.91 -26.55
C PHE A 438 -17.56 -7.18 -25.68
N GLU A 439 -18.33 -8.21 -26.05
CA GLU A 439 -19.40 -8.80 -25.25
C GLU A 439 -19.21 -10.32 -25.27
N LEU A 440 -19.00 -10.90 -24.09
CA LEU A 440 -18.95 -12.34 -23.84
C LEU A 440 -20.27 -12.76 -23.19
N VAL A 441 -20.99 -13.66 -23.85
CA VAL A 441 -22.23 -14.25 -23.35
C VAL A 441 -21.95 -15.71 -23.00
N ASP A 442 -21.73 -15.95 -21.70
CA ASP A 442 -21.40 -17.26 -21.14
C ASP A 442 -22.67 -17.99 -20.71
N TYR A 443 -23.17 -18.85 -21.60
CA TYR A 443 -24.33 -19.70 -21.32
C TYR A 443 -23.97 -20.86 -20.38
N VAL A 444 -22.69 -21.25 -20.30
CA VAL A 444 -22.21 -22.34 -19.42
C VAL A 444 -22.49 -21.99 -17.96
N ALA A 445 -22.34 -20.71 -17.60
CA ALA A 445 -22.72 -20.17 -16.29
C ALA A 445 -24.15 -20.51 -15.86
N LYS A 446 -25.06 -20.76 -16.81
CA LYS A 446 -26.48 -21.06 -16.59
C LYS A 446 -26.91 -22.41 -17.16
N GLY A 447 -25.97 -23.34 -17.31
CA GLY A 447 -26.24 -24.72 -17.73
C GLY A 447 -26.34 -24.93 -19.24
N GLY A 448 -26.01 -23.92 -20.05
CA GLY A 448 -25.74 -24.06 -21.47
C GLY A 448 -24.37 -24.69 -21.75
N SER A 449 -23.94 -24.66 -23.01
CA SER A 449 -22.72 -25.34 -23.47
C SER A 449 -21.81 -24.48 -24.33
N THR A 450 -22.06 -23.17 -24.39
CA THR A 450 -21.36 -22.27 -25.32
C THR A 450 -21.02 -20.94 -24.66
N ILE A 451 -19.99 -20.28 -25.20
CA ILE A 451 -19.68 -18.88 -24.93
C ILE A 451 -19.71 -18.16 -26.28
N GLU A 452 -20.62 -17.19 -26.43
CA GLU A 452 -20.72 -16.36 -27.62
C GLU A 452 -19.96 -15.05 -27.38
N ILE A 453 -18.96 -14.76 -28.21
CA ILE A 453 -18.18 -13.52 -28.15
C ILE A 453 -18.56 -12.67 -29.36
N THR A 454 -19.11 -11.49 -29.10
CA THR A 454 -19.33 -10.44 -30.09
C THR A 454 -18.31 -9.35 -29.87
N PHE A 455 -17.72 -8.82 -30.95
CA PHE A 455 -16.83 -7.68 -30.83
C PHE A 455 -17.01 -6.67 -31.96
N ILE A 456 -16.87 -5.40 -31.64
CA ILE A 456 -16.98 -4.26 -32.55
C ILE A 456 -15.63 -3.58 -32.60
N SER A 457 -14.99 -3.55 -33.76
CA SER A 457 -13.76 -2.78 -33.97
C SER A 457 -14.08 -1.44 -34.63
N GLU A 458 -13.26 -0.43 -34.34
CA GLU A 458 -13.37 0.91 -34.95
C GLU A 458 -13.05 0.92 -36.45
N TRP A 459 -12.46 -0.15 -36.98
CA TRP A 459 -12.15 -0.30 -38.39
C TRP A 459 -12.19 -1.76 -38.82
N LYS A 460 -12.34 -1.99 -40.12
CA LYS A 460 -12.45 -3.33 -40.68
C LYS A 460 -11.20 -4.18 -40.43
N LEU A 461 -11.41 -5.42 -40.02
CA LEU A 461 -10.35 -6.42 -39.90
C LEU A 461 -10.13 -7.16 -41.24
N GLY A 462 -8.89 -7.17 -41.71
CA GLY A 462 -8.45 -7.94 -42.89
C GLY A 462 -8.26 -9.42 -42.56
N ALA A 463 -7.74 -9.71 -41.36
CA ALA A 463 -7.67 -11.06 -40.80
C ALA A 463 -8.46 -11.08 -39.49
N ARG A 464 -9.53 -11.89 -39.47
CA ARG A 464 -10.43 -12.04 -38.33
C ARG A 464 -9.90 -13.18 -37.47
N GLU A 465 -9.12 -12.84 -36.45
CA GLU A 465 -8.43 -13.81 -35.60
C GLU A 465 -8.85 -13.61 -34.14
N PHE A 466 -9.32 -14.70 -33.53
CA PHE A 466 -9.56 -14.80 -32.09
C PHE A 466 -8.78 -16.02 -31.59
N ARG A 467 -7.95 -15.84 -30.56
CA ARG A 467 -7.11 -16.89 -30.00
C ARG A 467 -7.57 -17.23 -28.60
N ALA A 468 -7.70 -18.52 -28.29
CA ALA A 468 -8.04 -19.00 -26.95
C ALA A 468 -7.37 -20.34 -26.66
N TRP A 469 -7.26 -20.65 -25.37
CA TRP A 469 -6.67 -21.89 -24.84
C TRP A 469 -5.16 -21.96 -25.06
N TYR A 470 -4.41 -21.36 -24.14
CA TYR A 470 -2.95 -21.33 -24.20
C TYR A 470 -2.33 -22.74 -24.27
N ARG A 471 -1.25 -22.87 -25.06
CA ARG A 471 -0.56 -24.13 -25.35
C ARG A 471 0.94 -24.08 -25.05
N GLY A 472 1.62 -23.04 -25.53
CA GLY A 472 3.03 -22.77 -25.25
C GLY A 472 4.02 -23.88 -25.63
N LEU A 473 3.93 -24.54 -26.80
CA LEU A 473 4.87 -25.62 -27.16
C LEU A 473 6.05 -25.16 -28.02
N GLY A 474 5.84 -24.19 -28.91
CA GLY A 474 6.90 -23.61 -29.74
C GLY A 474 7.17 -22.14 -29.45
N THR A 475 6.18 -21.42 -28.94
CA THR A 475 6.25 -20.01 -28.56
C THR A 475 5.24 -19.72 -27.47
N VAL A 476 5.55 -18.75 -26.60
CA VAL A 476 4.66 -18.15 -25.60
C VAL A 476 3.40 -17.48 -26.21
N ALA A 477 3.33 -17.38 -27.54
CA ALA A 477 2.17 -16.88 -28.28
C ALA A 477 1.29 -17.99 -28.91
N GLU A 478 1.51 -19.26 -28.55
CA GLU A 478 0.84 -20.41 -29.15
C GLU A 478 -0.42 -20.83 -28.38
N TYR A 479 -1.52 -20.99 -29.11
CA TYR A 479 -2.85 -21.35 -28.59
C TYR A 479 -3.40 -22.57 -29.33
N HIS A 480 -4.19 -23.40 -28.64
CA HIS A 480 -4.93 -24.51 -29.26
C HIS A 480 -6.08 -24.01 -30.13
N GLY A 481 -6.79 -22.98 -29.67
CA GLY A 481 -7.88 -22.35 -30.40
C GLY A 481 -7.39 -21.15 -31.18
N ASN A 482 -6.94 -21.33 -32.43
CA ASN A 482 -6.75 -20.22 -33.36
C ASN A 482 -7.95 -20.12 -34.30
N TYR A 483 -8.98 -19.38 -33.88
CA TYR A 483 -10.20 -19.17 -34.65
C TYR A 483 -9.93 -18.09 -35.70
N PHE A 484 -9.51 -18.54 -36.89
CA PHE A 484 -9.22 -17.69 -38.05
C PHE A 484 -10.35 -17.73 -39.09
N GLY A 485 -10.45 -16.69 -39.94
CA GLY A 485 -11.53 -16.49 -40.93
C GLY A 485 -11.93 -17.73 -41.76
N GLY A 486 -13.17 -17.77 -42.25
CA GLY A 486 -13.71 -18.88 -43.06
C GLY A 486 -14.81 -19.72 -42.39
N GLY A 487 -15.48 -19.19 -41.37
CA GLY A 487 -16.63 -19.83 -40.70
C GLY A 487 -16.61 -19.69 -39.18
N ASN A 488 -15.43 -19.53 -38.59
CA ASN A 488 -15.25 -19.47 -37.13
C ASN A 488 -15.47 -18.05 -36.56
N VAL A 489 -14.74 -17.06 -37.10
CA VAL A 489 -15.01 -15.63 -36.82
C VAL A 489 -15.77 -15.02 -37.99
N VAL A 490 -17.04 -14.66 -37.75
CA VAL A 490 -17.98 -14.19 -38.76
C VAL A 490 -18.16 -12.68 -38.64
N GLU A 491 -17.93 -11.93 -39.72
CA GLU A 491 -18.35 -10.52 -39.81
C GLU A 491 -19.86 -10.49 -40.04
N LEU A 492 -20.57 -9.78 -39.17
CA LEU A 492 -22.02 -9.69 -39.20
C LEU A 492 -22.47 -8.52 -40.07
N ASP A 493 -21.96 -7.32 -39.78
CA ASP A 493 -22.34 -6.06 -40.42
C ASP A 493 -21.37 -4.91 -40.09
N ASN A 494 -21.57 -3.75 -40.73
CA ASN A 494 -20.84 -2.50 -40.50
C ASN A 494 -21.81 -1.33 -40.26
N GLY A 495 -21.42 -0.34 -39.46
CA GLY A 495 -22.28 0.82 -39.16
C GLY A 495 -21.84 1.60 -37.92
N ARG A 496 -22.82 2.10 -37.16
CA ARG A 496 -22.63 2.58 -35.77
C ARG A 496 -23.48 1.75 -34.84
N TYR A 497 -22.97 1.53 -33.64
CA TYR A 497 -23.62 0.73 -32.61
C TYR A 497 -23.84 1.56 -31.34
N ASP A 498 -24.85 1.18 -30.57
CA ASP A 498 -25.00 1.66 -29.20
C ASP A 498 -24.18 0.81 -28.21
N ASP A 499 -24.21 1.20 -26.94
CA ASP A 499 -23.46 0.57 -25.85
C ASP A 499 -23.91 -0.87 -25.53
N ASN A 500 -25.04 -1.29 -26.13
CA ASN A 500 -25.62 -2.63 -26.07
C ASN A 500 -25.38 -3.43 -27.36
N PHE A 501 -24.43 -3.00 -28.20
CA PHE A 501 -24.05 -3.66 -29.44
C PHE A 501 -25.18 -3.71 -30.49
N ASN A 502 -26.26 -2.93 -30.31
CA ASN A 502 -27.31 -2.82 -31.30
C ASN A 502 -26.90 -1.84 -32.38
N LYS A 503 -27.15 -2.21 -33.64
CA LYS A 503 -26.89 -1.33 -34.77
C LYS A 503 -27.91 -0.20 -34.79
N ILE A 504 -27.43 1.04 -34.67
CA ILE A 504 -28.27 2.26 -34.68
C ILE A 504 -28.19 3.02 -36.01
N SER A 505 -27.21 2.72 -36.87
CA SER A 505 -27.05 3.32 -38.19
C SER A 505 -26.26 2.41 -39.13
N ASP A 506 -26.63 2.40 -40.42
CA ASP A 506 -25.83 1.78 -41.49
C ASP A 506 -24.61 2.64 -41.92
N VAL A 507 -24.53 3.88 -41.43
CA VAL A 507 -23.43 4.80 -41.70
C VAL A 507 -22.45 4.80 -40.53
N GLY A 508 -21.21 4.38 -40.78
CA GLY A 508 -20.11 4.36 -39.82
C GLY A 508 -18.94 3.48 -40.27
N GLU A 509 -17.80 3.60 -39.59
CA GLU A 509 -16.58 2.85 -39.88
C GLU A 509 -16.40 1.63 -38.97
N GLN A 510 -17.32 1.41 -38.02
CA GLN A 510 -17.26 0.27 -37.10
C GLN A 510 -17.76 -1.02 -37.77
N TYR A 511 -17.15 -2.15 -37.42
CA TYR A 511 -17.50 -3.48 -37.93
C TYR A 511 -17.74 -4.43 -36.77
N ARG A 512 -18.81 -5.22 -36.86
CA ARG A 512 -19.20 -6.17 -35.82
C ARG A 512 -18.92 -7.60 -36.25
N TYR A 513 -18.31 -8.36 -35.35
CA TYR A 513 -17.88 -9.73 -35.55
C TYR A 513 -18.42 -10.63 -34.45
N ARG A 514 -18.47 -11.93 -34.72
CA ARG A 514 -18.84 -12.95 -33.76
C ARG A 514 -17.98 -14.21 -33.88
N VAL A 515 -17.67 -14.80 -32.74
CA VAL A 515 -17.15 -16.16 -32.60
C VAL A 515 -17.93 -16.92 -31.52
N ILE A 516 -18.10 -18.22 -31.68
CA ILE A 516 -18.75 -19.09 -30.68
C ILE A 516 -17.73 -20.13 -30.25
N ILE A 517 -17.53 -20.26 -28.94
CA ILE A 517 -16.67 -21.27 -28.32
C ILE A 517 -17.58 -22.36 -27.76
N GLU A 518 -17.37 -23.61 -28.19
CA GLU A 518 -18.21 -24.77 -27.85
C GLU A 518 -17.39 -25.90 -27.19
N ASP A 519 -16.06 -25.78 -27.17
CA ASP A 519 -15.15 -26.82 -26.71
C ASP A 519 -14.04 -26.27 -25.81
N TYR A 520 -13.64 -27.07 -24.83
CA TYR A 520 -12.53 -26.83 -23.92
C TYR A 520 -11.25 -27.51 -24.43
N ARG A 521 -10.12 -26.80 -24.40
CA ARG A 521 -8.81 -27.36 -24.75
C ARG A 521 -7.82 -27.08 -23.62
N PRO A 522 -7.62 -28.01 -22.66
CA PRO A 522 -6.62 -27.82 -21.60
C PRO A 522 -5.21 -27.73 -22.19
N LEU A 523 -4.26 -27.27 -21.38
CA LEU A 523 -2.85 -27.09 -21.74
C LEU A 523 -2.25 -28.29 -22.52
N ASN A 524 -2.53 -29.53 -22.10
CA ASN A 524 -2.02 -30.77 -22.71
C ASN A 524 -2.96 -31.42 -23.73
N TRP A 525 -3.97 -30.70 -24.21
CA TRP A 525 -4.90 -31.20 -25.22
C TRP A 525 -4.21 -31.54 -26.54
N SER A 526 -4.73 -32.56 -27.21
CA SER A 526 -4.35 -32.99 -28.55
C SER A 526 -5.59 -33.24 -29.39
N ALA A 527 -5.47 -33.18 -30.71
CA ALA A 527 -6.60 -33.45 -31.61
C ALA A 527 -7.20 -34.86 -31.43
N SER A 528 -6.46 -35.82 -30.87
CA SER A 528 -6.97 -37.16 -30.53
C SER A 528 -7.91 -37.19 -29.33
N ASP A 529 -7.89 -36.16 -28.48
CA ASP A 529 -8.78 -36.07 -27.32
C ASP A 529 -10.20 -35.66 -27.72
N GLY A 530 -10.37 -35.14 -28.94
CA GLY A 530 -11.67 -34.67 -29.45
C GLY A 530 -12.13 -33.38 -28.79
N GLU A 531 -13.39 -33.02 -29.02
CA GLU A 531 -14.05 -31.88 -28.38
C GLU A 531 -14.40 -32.23 -26.92
N LEU A 532 -13.85 -31.47 -25.97
CA LEU A 532 -14.19 -31.59 -24.56
C LEU A 532 -15.25 -30.54 -24.20
N PRO A 533 -16.23 -30.87 -23.33
CA PRO A 533 -17.28 -29.91 -22.98
C PRO A 533 -16.74 -28.77 -22.12
N LEU A 534 -17.32 -27.58 -22.31
CA LEU A 534 -17.12 -26.44 -21.41
C LEU A 534 -17.75 -26.71 -20.03
N SER A 535 -17.15 -26.17 -18.98
CA SER A 535 -17.64 -26.29 -17.60
C SER A 535 -17.22 -25.08 -16.76
N ILE A 536 -18.05 -24.74 -15.77
CA ILE A 536 -17.76 -23.65 -14.81
C ILE A 536 -16.42 -23.90 -14.12
N GLY A 537 -15.63 -22.83 -13.94
CA GLY A 537 -14.31 -22.84 -13.30
C GLY A 537 -13.14 -23.13 -14.24
N GLN A 538 -13.40 -23.47 -15.51
CA GLN A 538 -12.34 -23.60 -16.51
C GLN A 538 -11.71 -22.25 -16.85
N ARG A 539 -10.38 -22.25 -17.00
CA ARG A 539 -9.58 -21.08 -17.37
C ARG A 539 -9.48 -20.95 -18.89
N MET A 540 -9.91 -19.82 -19.42
CA MET A 540 -9.78 -19.45 -20.82
C MET A 540 -8.88 -18.22 -20.93
N GLU A 541 -7.59 -18.45 -21.19
CA GLU A 541 -6.71 -17.40 -21.70
C GLU A 541 -7.11 -17.11 -23.15
N PHE A 542 -7.30 -15.85 -23.49
CA PHE A 542 -7.65 -15.43 -24.85
C PHE A 542 -7.04 -14.09 -25.25
N GLU A 543 -6.93 -13.87 -26.56
CA GLU A 543 -6.44 -12.64 -27.17
C GLU A 543 -7.18 -12.39 -28.49
N VAL A 544 -7.43 -11.12 -28.83
CA VAL A 544 -8.07 -10.74 -30.09
C VAL A 544 -7.15 -9.85 -30.91
N SER A 545 -6.71 -10.35 -32.06
CA SER A 545 -5.83 -9.61 -32.95
C SER A 545 -6.63 -8.59 -33.77
N GLN A 546 -6.19 -7.33 -33.76
CA GLN A 546 -6.79 -6.23 -34.54
C GLN A 546 -6.02 -6.02 -35.84
N PHE A 547 -6.04 -7.03 -36.73
CA PHE A 547 -5.38 -6.97 -38.04
C PHE A 547 -6.23 -6.19 -39.05
N LEU A 548 -5.99 -4.89 -39.16
CA LEU A 548 -6.78 -3.94 -39.93
C LEU A 548 -6.59 -4.05 -41.46
N ASP A 549 -7.69 -3.88 -42.19
CA ASP A 549 -7.74 -3.86 -43.66
C ASP A 549 -7.55 -2.45 -44.21
N ALA A 550 -6.45 -2.18 -44.91
CA ALA A 550 -6.20 -0.92 -45.62
C ALA A 550 -6.45 0.36 -44.78
N VAL A 551 -5.97 0.38 -43.54
CA VAL A 551 -6.13 1.51 -42.62
C VAL A 551 -5.40 2.77 -43.11
N PRO A 552 -5.93 4.00 -42.92
CA PRO A 552 -5.33 5.19 -43.51
C PRO A 552 -4.06 5.67 -42.78
N GLU A 553 -3.87 5.30 -41.51
CA GLU A 553 -2.71 5.64 -40.69
C GLU A 553 -2.26 4.48 -39.79
N GLY A 554 -0.98 4.48 -39.40
CA GLY A 554 -0.37 3.42 -38.58
C GLY A 554 0.09 2.21 -39.41
N ARG A 555 0.09 1.03 -38.79
CA ARG A 555 0.39 -0.27 -39.43
C ARG A 555 -0.89 -1.10 -39.59
N ASN A 556 -0.80 -2.29 -40.18
CA ASN A 556 -1.96 -3.15 -40.39
C ASN A 556 -2.13 -4.22 -39.31
N ASN A 557 -1.07 -4.63 -38.60
CA ASN A 557 -1.10 -5.75 -37.66
C ASN A 557 -0.98 -5.28 -36.20
N TYR A 558 -1.95 -5.60 -35.36
CA TYR A 558 -1.93 -5.35 -33.92
C TYR A 558 -2.40 -6.58 -33.17
N TYR A 559 -1.72 -6.87 -32.07
CA TYR A 559 -2.13 -7.89 -31.12
C TYR A 559 -3.10 -7.27 -30.10
N GLY A 560 -3.82 -8.12 -29.37
CA GLY A 560 -4.73 -7.68 -28.30
C GLY A 560 -4.07 -7.76 -26.94
N THR A 561 -4.78 -7.29 -25.91
CA THR A 561 -4.46 -7.64 -24.53
C THR A 561 -4.71 -9.14 -24.33
N THR A 562 -3.80 -9.82 -23.64
CA THR A 562 -4.02 -11.18 -23.14
C THR A 562 -4.88 -11.12 -21.89
N TYR A 563 -6.06 -11.72 -21.96
CA TYR A 563 -7.03 -11.78 -20.87
C TYR A 563 -7.12 -13.20 -20.30
N LEU A 564 -7.45 -13.30 -19.01
CA LEU A 564 -7.87 -14.56 -18.40
C LEU A 564 -9.35 -14.46 -18.02
N TYR A 565 -10.16 -15.34 -18.60
CA TYR A 565 -11.58 -15.49 -18.27
C TYR A 565 -11.83 -16.80 -17.56
N ILE A 566 -12.53 -16.75 -16.43
CA ILE A 566 -12.97 -17.94 -15.69
C ILE A 566 -14.43 -18.20 -16.04
N ILE A 567 -14.70 -19.35 -16.65
CA ILE A 567 -16.05 -19.72 -17.10
C ILE A 567 -17.00 -19.74 -15.90
N GLY A 568 -18.11 -19.01 -15.99
CA GLY A 568 -19.08 -18.81 -14.90
C GLY A 568 -18.73 -17.71 -13.90
N GLN A 569 -17.59 -17.04 -14.04
CA GLN A 569 -17.15 -15.97 -13.13
C GLN A 569 -16.82 -14.65 -13.85
N GLY A 570 -16.08 -14.66 -14.96
CA GLY A 570 -15.70 -13.44 -15.67
C GLY A 570 -14.19 -13.26 -15.83
N LEU A 571 -13.78 -12.02 -16.16
CA LEU A 571 -12.37 -11.63 -16.29
C LEU A 571 -11.68 -11.54 -14.92
N VAL A 572 -10.43 -11.98 -14.83
CA VAL A 572 -9.61 -11.89 -13.62
C VAL A 572 -8.17 -11.45 -13.92
N PRO A 573 -7.49 -10.74 -13.00
CA PRO A 573 -6.05 -10.51 -13.04
C PRO A 573 -5.30 -11.85 -12.99
N TRP A 574 -4.19 -11.96 -13.73
CA TRP A 574 -3.50 -13.25 -13.92
C TRP A 574 -1.98 -13.17 -13.79
N LYS A 575 -1.40 -14.29 -13.38
CA LYS A 575 0.04 -14.59 -13.40
C LYS A 575 0.28 -15.90 -14.15
N THR A 576 1.47 -16.09 -14.70
CA THR A 576 1.91 -17.37 -15.28
C THR A 576 2.40 -18.32 -14.19
N VAL A 577 2.32 -19.62 -14.48
CA VAL A 577 2.91 -20.68 -13.67
C VAL A 577 3.73 -21.60 -14.58
N GLY A 578 4.85 -22.11 -14.07
CA GLY A 578 5.75 -23.02 -14.79
C GLY A 578 6.78 -22.30 -15.64
N ASP A 579 7.64 -23.09 -16.27
CA ASP A 579 8.77 -22.64 -17.10
C ASP A 579 8.47 -22.97 -18.56
N PHE A 580 8.52 -21.96 -19.43
CA PHE A 580 8.29 -22.13 -20.87
C PHE A 580 9.24 -23.15 -21.51
N SER A 581 10.48 -23.23 -21.04
CA SER A 581 11.50 -24.15 -21.56
C SER A 581 11.31 -25.61 -21.13
N ASP A 582 10.55 -25.84 -20.05
CA ASP A 582 10.22 -27.17 -19.54
C ASP A 582 8.80 -27.58 -19.94
N ALA A 583 8.72 -28.41 -20.99
CA ALA A 583 7.46 -28.93 -21.47
C ALA A 583 6.69 -29.80 -20.46
N SER A 584 7.35 -30.32 -19.42
CA SER A 584 6.72 -31.09 -18.33
C SER A 584 6.09 -30.20 -17.25
N SER A 585 6.47 -28.92 -17.22
CA SER A 585 5.90 -27.92 -16.32
C SER A 585 4.54 -27.40 -16.82
N LYS A 586 4.10 -26.27 -16.26
CA LYS A 586 2.91 -25.53 -16.71
C LYS A 586 3.17 -24.59 -17.89
N ARG A 587 4.42 -24.49 -18.39
CA ARG A 587 4.79 -23.76 -19.63
C ARG A 587 4.32 -22.30 -19.68
N GLU A 588 4.32 -21.61 -18.54
CA GLU A 588 3.74 -20.26 -18.41
C GLU A 588 2.23 -20.18 -18.68
N ASP A 589 1.48 -21.21 -18.29
CA ASP A 589 0.01 -21.19 -18.29
C ASP A 589 -0.51 -20.14 -17.32
N SER A 590 -1.59 -19.45 -17.69
CA SER A 590 -2.17 -18.37 -16.86
C SER A 590 -3.06 -18.90 -15.75
N TYR A 591 -2.85 -18.36 -14.56
CA TYR A 591 -3.61 -18.61 -13.34
C TYR A 591 -4.07 -17.27 -12.75
N PRO A 592 -5.23 -17.23 -12.06
CA PRO A 592 -5.63 -16.03 -11.34
C PRO A 592 -4.58 -15.65 -10.29
N ILE A 593 -4.33 -14.35 -10.14
CA ILE A 593 -3.56 -13.84 -8.99
C ILE A 593 -4.43 -14.04 -7.73
N ALA A 594 -3.80 -14.37 -6.59
CA ALA A 594 -4.52 -14.44 -5.32
C ALA A 594 -5.11 -13.07 -4.95
N THR A 595 -6.30 -13.04 -4.33
CA THR A 595 -7.06 -11.80 -4.11
C THR A 595 -6.37 -10.81 -3.15
N ASN A 596 -5.45 -11.29 -2.30
CA ASN A 596 -4.60 -10.41 -1.49
C ASN A 596 -3.62 -9.59 -2.34
N GLY A 597 -3.25 -10.05 -3.54
CA GLY A 597 -2.44 -9.27 -4.48
C GLY A 597 -3.22 -8.34 -5.41
N TRP A 598 -4.54 -8.25 -5.27
CA TRP A 598 -5.39 -7.39 -6.09
C TRP A 598 -5.41 -5.95 -5.57
N LEU A 599 -4.28 -5.23 -5.72
CA LEU A 599 -4.13 -3.86 -5.22
C LEU A 599 -5.25 -2.93 -5.72
N GLY A 600 -5.63 -3.05 -6.99
CA GLY A 600 -6.73 -2.29 -7.59
C GLY A 600 -8.08 -3.01 -7.58
N GLY A 601 -8.29 -4.05 -6.78
CA GLY A 601 -9.49 -4.89 -6.88
C GLY A 601 -9.61 -5.49 -8.29
N ASN A 602 -10.78 -5.39 -8.93
CA ASN A 602 -10.98 -5.93 -10.29
C ASN A 602 -10.26 -5.14 -11.38
N THR A 603 -9.78 -3.91 -11.10
CA THR A 603 -8.96 -3.13 -12.05
C THR A 603 -7.47 -3.46 -11.94
N THR A 604 -7.11 -4.48 -11.17
CA THR A 604 -5.72 -4.93 -11.05
C THR A 604 -5.23 -5.49 -12.38
N LEU A 605 -4.07 -5.00 -12.82
CA LEU A 605 -3.40 -5.47 -14.02
C LEU A 605 -2.70 -6.80 -13.77
N PRO A 606 -2.60 -7.67 -14.78
CA PRO A 606 -1.73 -8.84 -14.74
C PRO A 606 -0.27 -8.49 -14.44
N TYR A 607 0.49 -9.48 -14.00
CA TYR A 607 1.94 -9.36 -13.90
C TYR A 607 2.54 -8.99 -15.26
N ASN A 608 3.62 -8.21 -15.25
CA ASN A 608 4.30 -7.78 -16.47
C ASN A 608 5.35 -8.83 -16.86
N TYR A 609 5.10 -9.56 -17.95
CA TYR A 609 6.00 -10.60 -18.46
C TYR A 609 6.87 -10.12 -19.61
N THR A 610 6.61 -8.95 -20.18
CA THR A 610 7.48 -8.38 -21.22
C THR A 610 8.64 -7.60 -20.65
N ALA A 611 8.77 -7.50 -19.33
CA ALA A 611 9.85 -6.81 -18.63
C ALA A 611 10.00 -5.31 -18.96
N GLU A 612 8.94 -4.64 -19.46
CA GLU A 612 8.93 -3.18 -19.70
C GLU A 612 8.90 -2.40 -18.36
N PRO A 613 10.04 -1.93 -17.83
CA PRO A 613 10.15 -1.56 -16.42
C PRO A 613 9.74 -0.11 -16.13
N ASP A 614 9.49 0.71 -17.16
CA ASP A 614 9.06 2.11 -17.04
C ASP A 614 7.61 2.35 -17.47
N ASN A 615 6.93 1.36 -18.08
CA ASN A 615 5.57 1.49 -18.63
C ASN A 615 4.44 1.07 -17.67
N HIS A 616 4.75 0.88 -16.39
CA HIS A 616 3.83 0.28 -15.41
C HIS A 616 2.57 1.10 -15.14
N PHE A 617 2.62 2.44 -15.21
CA PHE A 617 1.52 3.33 -14.79
C PHE A 617 0.66 3.88 -15.95
N MET A 618 0.84 3.35 -17.16
CA MET A 618 0.15 3.87 -18.37
C MET A 618 -0.98 2.98 -18.87
N GLN A 619 -1.22 1.82 -18.25
CA GLN A 619 -2.13 0.81 -18.79
C GLN A 619 -3.59 1.09 -18.42
N MET A 620 -4.48 0.80 -19.36
CA MET A 620 -5.91 0.68 -19.08
C MET A 620 -6.19 -0.52 -18.18
N ALA A 621 -7.15 -0.39 -17.26
CA ALA A 621 -7.65 -1.54 -16.50
C ALA A 621 -8.13 -2.67 -17.44
N THR A 622 -7.86 -3.93 -17.09
CA THR A 622 -8.25 -5.09 -17.92
C THR A 622 -9.74 -5.42 -17.84
N ASN A 623 -10.49 -4.82 -16.92
CA ASN A 623 -11.94 -4.87 -16.85
C ASN A 623 -12.59 -3.58 -17.41
N LEU A 624 -11.87 -2.74 -18.16
CA LEU A 624 -12.40 -1.47 -18.67
C LEU A 624 -13.69 -1.69 -19.46
N SER A 625 -14.74 -0.94 -19.13
CA SER A 625 -16.05 -1.05 -19.77
C SER A 625 -15.96 -0.79 -21.28
N ASN A 626 -16.83 -1.45 -22.04
CA ASN A 626 -16.89 -1.33 -23.49
C ASN A 626 -17.11 0.12 -23.96
N ILE A 627 -17.76 0.94 -23.14
CA ILE A 627 -18.04 2.36 -23.46
C ILE A 627 -16.87 3.29 -23.16
N ASN A 628 -15.89 2.85 -22.36
CA ASN A 628 -14.79 3.69 -21.85
C ASN A 628 -13.47 3.50 -22.60
N GLY A 629 -13.31 2.46 -23.41
CA GLY A 629 -12.08 2.20 -24.18
C GLY A 629 -11.67 3.35 -25.12
N GLN A 630 -12.61 3.83 -25.94
CA GLN A 630 -12.32 4.92 -26.87
C GLN A 630 -12.15 6.29 -26.16
N PRO A 631 -13.00 6.67 -25.19
CA PRO A 631 -12.76 7.85 -24.34
C PRO A 631 -11.40 7.82 -23.63
N PHE A 632 -10.97 6.68 -23.10
CA PHE A 632 -9.70 6.52 -22.40
C PHE A 632 -8.50 6.89 -23.29
N VAL A 633 -8.42 6.33 -24.51
CA VAL A 633 -7.33 6.66 -25.45
C VAL A 633 -7.42 8.09 -25.98
N GLN A 634 -8.61 8.66 -26.07
CA GLN A 634 -8.76 10.08 -26.41
C GLN A 634 -8.28 10.98 -25.26
N GLY A 635 -8.54 10.61 -24.01
CA GLY A 635 -8.04 11.31 -22.83
C GLY A 635 -6.52 11.24 -22.70
N ARG A 636 -5.94 10.07 -22.99
CA ARG A 636 -4.48 9.90 -23.08
C ARG A 636 -3.88 10.84 -24.13
N ARG A 637 -4.54 11.00 -25.28
CA ARG A 637 -4.09 11.96 -26.30
C ARG A 637 -4.07 13.39 -25.76
N VAL A 638 -5.07 13.79 -24.97
CA VAL A 638 -5.10 15.11 -24.31
C VAL A 638 -3.92 15.23 -23.34
N HIS A 639 -3.71 14.22 -22.49
CA HIS A 639 -2.63 14.18 -21.48
C HIS A 639 -1.23 14.41 -22.08
N HIS A 640 -0.97 13.81 -23.24
CA HIS A 640 0.32 13.84 -23.94
C HIS A 640 0.47 14.95 -24.99
N THR A 641 -0.52 15.82 -25.12
CA THR A 641 -0.45 16.95 -26.06
C THR A 641 0.17 18.15 -25.37
N ASP A 642 1.13 18.80 -26.02
CA ASP A 642 1.60 20.14 -25.68
C ASP A 642 0.55 21.18 -26.10
N PHE A 643 -0.07 21.87 -25.14
CA PHE A 643 -1.17 22.82 -25.37
C PHE A 643 -0.70 24.12 -26.01
N LYS A 644 0.61 24.36 -26.11
CA LYS A 644 1.16 25.54 -26.81
C LYS A 644 1.22 25.29 -28.32
N THR A 645 1.65 24.12 -28.73
CA THR A 645 1.99 23.76 -30.11
C THR A 645 1.00 22.80 -30.75
N GLY A 646 0.25 22.07 -29.92
CA GLY A 646 -0.60 20.94 -30.28
C GLY A 646 0.19 19.66 -30.58
N GLN A 647 1.51 19.62 -30.41
CA GLN A 647 2.32 18.44 -30.70
C GLN A 647 2.14 17.36 -29.64
N HIS A 648 2.27 16.10 -30.05
CA HIS A 648 2.24 14.95 -29.14
C HIS A 648 3.68 14.53 -28.79
N ASP A 649 3.97 14.33 -27.52
CA ASP A 649 5.32 14.07 -26.98
C ASP A 649 5.91 12.68 -27.33
N GLU A 650 5.09 11.64 -27.46
CA GLU A 650 5.57 10.27 -27.68
C GLU A 650 6.09 9.98 -29.10
N SER A 651 5.43 10.52 -30.13
CA SER A 651 5.79 10.22 -31.52
C SER A 651 5.41 11.35 -32.45
N THR A 652 6.35 11.78 -33.29
CA THR A 652 6.06 12.79 -34.33
C THR A 652 5.00 12.36 -35.34
N LYS A 653 4.77 11.05 -35.49
CA LYS A 653 3.69 10.49 -36.34
C LYS A 653 2.30 10.89 -35.83
N ASN A 654 2.15 11.08 -34.53
CA ASN A 654 0.88 11.45 -33.90
C ASN A 654 0.34 12.83 -34.36
N GLY A 655 1.22 13.65 -34.93
CA GLY A 655 0.86 14.93 -35.54
C GLY A 655 0.39 15.97 -34.54
N VAL A 656 -0.24 17.03 -35.08
CA VAL A 656 -0.76 18.16 -34.28
C VAL A 656 -2.23 17.91 -33.92
N PHE A 657 -2.58 18.09 -32.66
CA PHE A 657 -3.95 18.18 -32.21
C PHE A 657 -4.40 19.65 -32.21
N ASP A 658 -4.93 20.09 -33.36
CA ASP A 658 -5.33 21.49 -33.57
C ASP A 658 -6.33 22.00 -32.52
N ALA A 659 -7.16 21.11 -31.96
CA ALA A 659 -8.12 21.46 -30.94
C ALA A 659 -7.49 21.91 -29.62
N LEU A 660 -6.23 21.56 -29.31
CA LEU A 660 -5.53 21.95 -28.08
C LEU A 660 -4.44 22.99 -28.31
N LYS A 661 -4.06 23.23 -29.57
CA LYS A 661 -2.99 24.15 -29.95
C LYS A 661 -3.30 25.59 -29.53
N GLY A 662 -2.35 26.22 -28.84
CA GLY A 662 -2.41 27.62 -28.42
C GLY A 662 -3.37 27.86 -27.25
N LYS A 663 -3.68 26.83 -26.45
CA LYS A 663 -4.54 26.94 -25.27
C LYS A 663 -3.79 27.19 -23.97
N VAL A 664 -2.46 27.01 -23.94
CA VAL A 664 -1.69 27.35 -22.74
C VAL A 664 -1.95 28.81 -22.37
N GLY A 665 -2.15 29.06 -21.07
CA GLY A 665 -2.40 30.41 -20.57
C GLY A 665 -1.20 31.34 -20.74
N THR A 666 -1.41 32.60 -20.42
CA THR A 666 -0.30 33.57 -20.37
C THR A 666 0.62 33.31 -19.20
N HIS A 667 0.17 32.64 -18.14
CA HIS A 667 0.96 32.23 -16.99
C HIS A 667 0.82 30.72 -16.83
N TYR A 668 1.94 30.00 -16.73
CA TYR A 668 1.95 28.55 -16.56
C TYR A 668 3.28 28.03 -16.00
N ILE A 669 3.26 26.79 -15.51
CA ILE A 669 4.44 26.00 -15.12
C ILE A 669 4.89 25.16 -16.32
N ASN A 670 3.99 24.33 -16.88
CA ASN A 670 4.30 23.42 -17.98
C ASN A 670 3.22 23.48 -19.09
N THR A 671 3.51 22.92 -20.27
CA THR A 671 2.63 22.96 -21.45
C THR A 671 1.89 21.66 -21.73
N SER A 672 2.18 20.57 -21.04
CA SER A 672 1.43 19.30 -21.10
C SER A 672 1.31 18.67 -19.71
N CYS A 673 0.33 17.78 -19.53
CA CYS A 673 0.19 17.04 -18.28
C CYS A 673 1.37 16.07 -18.07
N SER A 674 1.77 15.38 -19.14
CA SER A 674 2.94 14.48 -19.15
C SER A 674 4.27 15.18 -18.86
N GLY A 675 4.35 16.50 -19.09
CA GLY A 675 5.55 17.29 -18.79
C GLY A 675 5.88 17.35 -17.31
N CYS A 676 4.87 17.22 -16.44
CA CYS A 676 5.04 17.09 -14.99
C CYS A 676 4.93 15.63 -14.52
N HIS A 677 4.02 14.85 -15.09
CA HIS A 677 3.76 13.45 -14.72
C HIS A 677 4.50 12.47 -15.64
N GLU A 678 5.81 12.30 -15.43
CA GLU A 678 6.67 11.48 -16.27
C GLU A 678 6.16 10.03 -16.36
N ARG A 679 5.66 9.61 -17.53
CA ARG A 679 5.00 8.30 -17.75
C ARG A 679 3.87 7.99 -16.75
N ASN A 680 3.10 9.01 -16.33
CA ASN A 680 2.12 8.96 -15.23
C ASN A 680 2.70 8.72 -13.83
N GLY A 681 4.02 8.68 -13.71
CA GLY A 681 4.75 8.61 -12.46
C GLY A 681 4.97 9.96 -11.81
N ARG A 682 5.92 9.98 -10.89
CA ARG A 682 6.33 11.18 -10.16
C ARG A 682 7.20 12.07 -11.05
N ALA A 683 7.29 13.36 -10.73
CA ALA A 683 8.32 14.20 -11.33
C ALA A 683 9.71 13.83 -10.76
N PRO A 684 10.78 13.93 -11.55
CA PRO A 684 12.15 13.86 -11.05
C PRO A 684 12.52 15.11 -10.24
N VAL A 685 13.58 15.01 -9.44
CA VAL A 685 14.17 16.15 -8.72
C VAL A 685 15.21 16.81 -9.61
N ALA A 686 15.07 18.11 -9.90
CA ALA A 686 16.04 18.82 -10.72
C ALA A 686 17.38 18.99 -10.00
N ASP A 687 18.48 19.06 -10.77
CA ASP A 687 19.80 19.37 -10.23
C ASP A 687 19.84 20.75 -9.55
N ILE A 688 20.78 20.91 -8.61
CA ILE A 688 21.01 22.16 -7.88
C ILE A 688 21.18 23.33 -8.86
N GLY A 689 20.42 24.40 -8.61
CA GLY A 689 20.45 25.63 -9.40
C GLY A 689 19.60 25.60 -10.67
N LEU A 690 19.09 24.43 -11.08
CA LEU A 690 18.15 24.33 -12.20
C LEU A 690 16.71 24.66 -11.76
N PRO A 691 15.87 25.20 -12.66
CA PRO A 691 14.46 25.48 -12.36
C PRO A 691 13.68 24.21 -12.00
N LEU A 692 12.77 24.33 -11.04
CA LEU A 692 11.82 23.28 -10.65
C LEU A 692 10.51 23.42 -11.45
N ASP A 693 10.58 23.24 -12.76
CA ASP A 693 9.48 23.45 -13.73
C ASP A 693 8.52 22.25 -13.88
N LYS A 694 8.68 21.23 -13.05
CA LYS A 694 7.75 20.09 -12.88
C LYS A 694 7.10 20.05 -11.51
N TRP A 695 7.30 21.10 -10.72
CA TRP A 695 6.82 21.22 -9.34
C TRP A 695 5.82 22.35 -9.24
N VAL A 696 4.87 22.20 -8.32
CA VAL A 696 3.93 23.25 -7.96
C VAL A 696 4.43 23.92 -6.69
N PHE A 697 4.63 25.23 -6.73
CA PHE A 697 4.85 26.04 -5.55
C PHE A 697 3.57 26.80 -5.25
N LYS A 698 2.77 26.30 -4.29
CA LYS A 698 1.67 27.08 -3.75
C LYS A 698 2.24 28.22 -2.92
N VAL A 699 1.65 29.41 -3.01
CA VAL A 699 2.15 30.63 -2.36
C VAL A 699 1.03 31.43 -1.71
N ALA A 700 1.36 32.17 -0.66
CA ALA A 700 0.46 33.13 -0.03
C ALA A 700 1.23 34.35 0.50
N GLY A 701 0.51 35.48 0.58
CA GLY A 701 0.99 36.71 1.21
C GLY A 701 0.94 36.64 2.75
N GLU A 702 1.40 37.69 3.44
CA GLU A 702 1.50 37.73 4.91
C GLU A 702 0.15 37.50 5.65
N ASN A 703 -0.98 37.69 4.97
CA ASN A 703 -2.32 37.44 5.50
C ASN A 703 -2.80 36.00 5.32
N GLY A 704 -1.98 35.11 4.75
CA GLY A 704 -2.33 33.72 4.45
C GLY A 704 -3.27 33.55 3.25
N LEU A 705 -3.62 34.63 2.54
CA LEU A 705 -4.40 34.59 1.30
C LEU A 705 -3.48 34.57 0.08
N ALA A 706 -4.05 34.31 -1.09
CA ALA A 706 -3.33 34.38 -2.38
C ALA A 706 -2.48 35.66 -2.47
N ASP A 707 -1.22 35.48 -2.91
CA ASP A 707 -0.27 36.58 -3.03
C ASP A 707 -0.78 37.60 -4.05
N THR A 708 -0.71 38.89 -3.72
CA THR A 708 -1.30 39.93 -4.58
C THR A 708 -0.59 40.09 -5.92
N GLN A 709 0.67 39.67 -6.04
CA GLN A 709 1.50 39.79 -7.24
C GLN A 709 1.69 38.48 -8.00
N ILE A 710 1.29 37.33 -7.43
CA ILE A 710 1.48 36.00 -8.02
C ILE A 710 0.15 35.26 -8.16
N GLY A 711 -0.71 35.28 -7.14
CA GLY A 711 -1.88 34.39 -7.06
C GLY A 711 -1.68 33.31 -6.00
N SER A 712 -2.30 32.16 -6.20
CA SER A 712 -2.22 31.03 -5.27
C SER A 712 -1.11 30.03 -5.61
N VAL A 713 -0.60 30.07 -6.85
CA VAL A 713 0.49 29.24 -7.34
C VAL A 713 1.50 30.09 -8.12
N LEU A 714 2.79 29.87 -7.91
CA LEU A 714 3.85 30.51 -8.69
C LEU A 714 3.98 29.83 -10.07
N GLN A 715 3.80 30.62 -11.12
CA GLN A 715 3.79 30.25 -12.53
C GLN A 715 4.97 30.92 -13.27
N PRO A 716 6.11 30.22 -13.42
CA PRO A 716 7.37 30.82 -13.86
C PRO A 716 7.41 31.25 -15.33
N ASN A 717 6.50 30.76 -16.17
CA ASN A 717 6.43 31.13 -17.57
C ASN A 717 5.32 32.15 -17.81
N ASN A 718 5.69 33.40 -18.16
CA ASN A 718 4.74 34.50 -18.40
C ASN A 718 4.83 34.98 -19.87
N ILE A 719 3.90 34.59 -20.75
CA ILE A 719 3.84 34.98 -22.17
C ILE A 719 3.35 36.41 -22.32
N GLY A 720 4.08 37.21 -23.12
CA GLY A 720 3.64 38.56 -23.50
C GLY A 720 3.83 39.60 -22.39
N ILE A 721 4.53 39.24 -21.31
CA ILE A 721 4.83 40.09 -20.16
C ILE A 721 6.33 40.40 -20.15
N ASP A 722 6.69 41.60 -19.70
CA ASP A 722 8.09 41.96 -19.47
C ASP A 722 8.69 40.99 -18.43
N PRO A 723 9.80 40.27 -18.70
CA PRO A 723 10.43 39.39 -17.71
C PRO A 723 10.79 40.08 -16.38
N ALA A 724 10.94 41.40 -16.37
CA ALA A 724 11.09 42.17 -15.14
C ALA A 724 9.83 42.10 -14.24
N LEU A 725 8.65 41.95 -14.85
CA LEU A 725 7.32 41.88 -14.23
C LEU A 725 6.77 40.45 -14.09
N GLY A 726 7.49 39.43 -14.59
CA GLY A 726 7.11 38.03 -14.39
C GLY A 726 7.31 37.57 -12.94
N GLU A 727 6.66 36.46 -12.59
CA GLU A 727 6.62 35.92 -11.22
C GLU A 727 7.96 35.35 -10.74
N GLY A 728 8.84 35.01 -11.69
CA GLY A 728 10.14 34.42 -11.43
C GLY A 728 10.11 32.90 -11.36
N SER A 729 11.28 32.29 -11.18
CA SER A 729 11.46 30.84 -11.01
C SER A 729 11.92 30.48 -9.60
N VAL A 730 11.76 29.19 -9.27
CA VAL A 730 12.28 28.54 -8.06
C VAL A 730 13.29 27.45 -8.46
N SER A 731 14.37 27.32 -7.68
CA SER A 731 15.35 26.23 -7.80
C SER A 731 15.75 25.71 -6.42
N ILE A 732 16.35 24.52 -6.37
CA ILE A 732 17.08 24.06 -5.18
C ILE A 732 18.44 24.73 -5.17
N ALA A 733 18.71 25.58 -4.18
CA ALA A 733 19.99 26.26 -4.01
C ALA A 733 21.06 25.34 -3.40
N SER A 734 20.65 24.52 -2.44
CA SER A 734 21.49 23.53 -1.76
C SER A 734 20.62 22.54 -1.00
N TRP A 735 21.20 21.41 -0.60
CA TRP A 735 20.59 20.49 0.36
C TRP A 735 21.18 20.72 1.75
N THR A 736 20.34 20.64 2.77
CA THR A 736 20.78 20.52 4.16
C THR A 736 20.77 19.05 4.50
N GLU A 737 21.93 18.47 4.78
CA GLU A 737 22.06 17.06 5.17
C GLU A 737 22.23 16.91 6.69
N ASN A 738 21.56 15.93 7.27
CA ASN A 738 21.66 15.56 8.68
C ASN A 738 21.39 14.06 8.84
N ASN A 739 22.31 13.32 9.45
CA ASN A 739 22.19 11.87 9.69
C ASN A 739 21.78 11.06 8.44
N GLY A 740 22.38 11.36 7.28
CA GLY A 740 22.06 10.69 6.01
C GLY A 740 20.75 11.15 5.36
N LEU A 741 19.91 11.95 6.02
CA LEU A 741 18.71 12.55 5.45
C LEU A 741 19.01 13.94 4.88
N ARG A 742 18.22 14.40 3.90
CA ARG A 742 18.37 15.73 3.30
C ARG A 742 17.06 16.50 3.21
N SER A 743 17.13 17.83 3.33
CA SER A 743 16.01 18.74 3.07
C SER A 743 16.41 19.84 2.08
N PRO A 744 15.51 20.28 1.20
CA PRO A 744 15.83 21.26 0.16
C PRO A 744 15.87 22.70 0.71
N ASN A 745 16.86 23.48 0.29
CA ASN A 745 16.87 24.94 0.48
C ASN A 745 16.51 25.61 -0.84
N TYR A 746 15.36 26.28 -0.90
CA TYR A 746 14.89 26.90 -2.14
C TYR A 746 15.47 28.30 -2.37
N ALA A 747 15.71 28.63 -3.64
CA ALA A 747 16.01 29.99 -4.09
C ALA A 747 14.90 30.51 -5.00
N PHE A 748 14.27 31.61 -4.58
CA PHE A 748 13.29 32.35 -5.38
C PHE A 748 13.96 33.52 -6.10
N SER A 749 13.88 33.54 -7.42
CA SER A 749 14.54 34.57 -8.24
C SER A 749 13.98 36.00 -8.08
N LYS A 750 12.78 36.14 -7.52
CA LYS A 750 12.07 37.43 -7.33
C LYS A 750 11.75 37.74 -5.86
N GLY A 751 12.47 37.12 -4.94
CA GLY A 751 12.19 37.20 -3.50
C GLY A 751 11.27 36.06 -3.05
N SER A 752 11.45 35.62 -1.81
CA SER A 752 10.65 34.53 -1.24
C SER A 752 9.25 35.04 -0.90
N PRO A 753 8.18 34.29 -1.25
CA PRO A 753 6.86 34.50 -0.68
C PRO A 753 6.90 34.39 0.85
N ALA A 754 5.93 35.01 1.52
CA ALA A 754 5.79 34.93 2.97
C ALA A 754 5.50 33.48 3.42
N PHE A 755 4.61 32.80 2.70
CA PHE A 755 4.29 31.39 2.90
C PHE A 755 4.33 30.64 1.57
N PHE A 756 4.82 29.41 1.59
CA PHE A 756 4.82 28.54 0.42
C PHE A 756 4.78 27.05 0.80
N SER A 757 4.32 26.23 -0.15
CA SER A 757 4.34 24.76 -0.08
C SER A 757 4.90 24.24 -1.40
N ALA A 758 6.03 23.53 -1.34
CA ALA A 758 6.64 22.90 -2.50
C ALA A 758 6.02 21.52 -2.73
N ARG A 759 5.56 21.24 -3.95
CA ARG A 759 4.84 20.01 -4.27
C ARG A 759 5.33 19.41 -5.58
N LEU A 760 5.99 18.28 -5.45
CA LEU A 760 6.42 17.45 -6.56
C LEU A 760 5.21 16.72 -7.17
N ALA A 761 5.09 16.67 -8.50
CA ALA A 761 3.95 16.02 -9.16
C ALA A 761 3.84 14.53 -8.76
N PRO A 762 2.71 14.07 -8.20
CA PRO A 762 2.54 12.68 -7.76
C PRO A 762 2.24 11.74 -8.95
N GLN A 763 2.31 10.43 -8.70
CA GLN A 763 1.82 9.44 -9.66
C GLN A 763 0.29 9.51 -9.85
N LEU A 764 -0.22 9.07 -11.01
CA LEU A 764 -1.63 9.19 -11.38
C LEU A 764 -2.44 7.89 -11.32
N VAL A 765 -1.79 6.76 -11.05
CA VAL A 765 -2.44 5.44 -11.07
C VAL A 765 -3.36 5.22 -9.85
N GLY A 766 -4.51 4.60 -10.09
CA GLY A 766 -5.48 4.21 -9.05
C GLY A 766 -6.35 5.35 -8.51
N LEU A 767 -6.21 6.59 -9.00
CA LEU A 767 -6.97 7.73 -8.47
C LEU A 767 -8.48 7.56 -8.59
N GLY A 768 -8.98 6.90 -9.65
CA GLY A 768 -10.41 6.60 -9.79
C GLY A 768 -10.95 5.71 -8.68
N LEU A 769 -10.18 4.73 -8.25
CA LEU A 769 -10.57 3.86 -7.13
C LEU A 769 -10.64 4.65 -5.83
N LEU A 770 -9.72 5.60 -5.60
CA LEU A 770 -9.76 6.48 -4.44
C LEU A 770 -10.96 7.45 -4.48
N GLU A 771 -11.29 7.99 -5.66
CA GLU A 771 -12.51 8.81 -5.85
C GLU A 771 -13.77 8.01 -5.50
N ALA A 772 -13.79 6.73 -5.86
CA ALA A 772 -14.91 5.83 -5.66
C ALA A 772 -15.11 5.39 -4.20
N ILE A 773 -14.19 5.65 -3.27
CA ILE A 773 -14.37 5.35 -1.84
C ILE A 773 -15.48 6.24 -1.27
N SER A 774 -16.40 5.62 -0.50
CA SER A 774 -17.50 6.36 0.12
C SER A 774 -16.97 7.29 1.22
N GLU A 775 -17.62 8.44 1.41
CA GLU A 775 -17.29 9.35 2.50
C GLU A 775 -17.38 8.66 3.86
N THR A 776 -18.40 7.81 4.07
CA THR A 776 -18.57 7.03 5.30
C THR A 776 -17.36 6.14 5.58
N THR A 777 -16.83 5.43 4.58
CA THR A 777 -15.65 4.56 4.75
C THR A 777 -14.39 5.31 5.22
N ILE A 778 -14.25 6.58 4.84
CA ILE A 778 -13.11 7.41 5.28
C ILE A 778 -13.38 7.98 6.66
N LEU A 779 -14.60 8.46 6.91
CA LEU A 779 -15.01 9.03 8.21
C LEU A 779 -15.02 7.99 9.34
N GLU A 780 -15.26 6.71 9.03
CA GLU A 780 -15.13 5.61 9.99
C GLU A 780 -13.71 5.44 10.55
N ARG A 781 -12.70 6.05 9.93
CA ARG A 781 -11.28 5.97 10.34
C ARG A 781 -10.78 7.26 10.97
N GLU A 782 -11.60 8.30 11.01
CA GLU A 782 -11.25 9.57 11.62
C GLU A 782 -11.14 9.40 13.14
N ASP A 783 -10.02 9.84 13.70
CA ASP A 783 -9.74 9.81 15.14
C ASP A 783 -9.10 11.12 15.58
N VAL A 784 -9.82 12.24 15.42
CA VAL A 784 -9.26 13.58 15.65
C VAL A 784 -8.75 13.80 17.08
N ASN A 785 -9.26 13.02 18.04
CA ASN A 785 -8.95 13.19 19.46
C ASN A 785 -7.99 12.13 20.02
N ASP A 786 -7.48 11.21 19.19
CA ASP A 786 -6.67 10.06 19.63
C ASP A 786 -7.40 9.28 20.74
N GLU A 787 -8.66 8.90 20.47
CA GLU A 787 -9.53 8.25 21.45
C GLU A 787 -9.00 6.87 21.86
N ASN A 788 -8.21 6.23 20.99
CA ASN A 788 -7.58 4.95 21.27
C ASN A 788 -6.19 5.07 21.97
N GLY A 789 -5.63 6.28 22.08
CA GLY A 789 -4.36 6.56 22.73
C GLY A 789 -3.13 5.98 22.03
N ASP A 790 -3.20 5.72 20.72
CA ASP A 790 -2.08 5.22 19.93
C ASP A 790 -1.12 6.35 19.46
N GLY A 791 -1.51 7.61 19.69
CA GLY A 791 -0.74 8.80 19.34
C GLY A 791 -0.98 9.30 17.93
N ILE A 792 -2.00 8.78 17.23
CA ILE A 792 -2.38 9.15 15.86
C ILE A 792 -3.73 9.88 15.91
N SER A 793 -3.80 11.03 15.26
CA SER A 793 -4.97 11.92 15.31
C SER A 793 -5.55 12.21 13.92
N GLY A 794 -5.68 11.15 13.12
CA GLY A 794 -6.07 11.26 11.71
C GLY A 794 -7.39 11.99 11.51
N LYS A 795 -7.41 13.03 10.66
CA LYS A 795 -8.61 13.84 10.39
C LYS A 795 -8.92 14.03 8.91
N VAL A 796 -10.19 14.21 8.58
CA VAL A 796 -10.60 14.51 7.20
C VAL A 796 -10.34 15.97 6.83
N GLN A 797 -10.06 16.21 5.55
CA GLN A 797 -10.08 17.56 4.98
C GLN A 797 -11.46 17.84 4.36
N LEU A 798 -11.93 19.08 4.49
CA LEU A 798 -13.10 19.56 3.75
C LEU A 798 -12.68 20.41 2.55
N SER A 799 -13.40 20.27 1.45
CA SER A 799 -13.20 21.05 0.23
C SER A 799 -14.54 21.57 -0.29
N THR A 800 -14.51 22.74 -0.93
CA THR A 800 -15.70 23.33 -1.55
C THR A 800 -15.75 22.93 -3.03
N ASP A 801 -16.87 22.33 -3.44
CA ASP A 801 -17.14 22.04 -4.84
C ASP A 801 -17.15 23.35 -5.66
N PRO A 802 -16.23 23.52 -6.63
CA PRO A 802 -16.11 24.77 -7.37
C PRO A 802 -17.29 25.03 -8.32
N VAL A 803 -18.15 24.03 -8.58
CA VAL A 803 -19.31 24.13 -9.46
C VAL A 803 -20.59 24.33 -8.66
N THR A 804 -20.82 23.52 -7.62
CA THR A 804 -22.07 23.54 -6.84
C THR A 804 -22.00 24.44 -5.61
N GLY A 805 -20.79 24.72 -5.10
CA GLY A 805 -20.56 25.42 -3.84
C GLY A 805 -20.82 24.56 -2.60
N GLU A 806 -21.11 23.27 -2.77
CA GLU A 806 -21.32 22.32 -1.67
C GLU A 806 -20.01 22.00 -0.96
N THR A 807 -20.06 21.79 0.35
CA THR A 807 -18.95 21.25 1.12
C THR A 807 -18.86 19.74 0.87
N ARG A 808 -17.69 19.24 0.53
CA ARG A 808 -17.40 17.84 0.19
C ARG A 808 -16.13 17.38 0.91
N LEU A 809 -15.95 16.06 1.04
CA LEU A 809 -14.72 15.49 1.59
C LEU A 809 -13.57 15.69 0.59
N GLY A 810 -12.42 16.09 1.08
CA GLY A 810 -11.18 16.27 0.32
C GLY A 810 -10.43 14.96 0.09
N ARG A 811 -9.93 14.69 -1.12
CA ARG A 811 -9.27 13.41 -1.49
C ARG A 811 -7.93 13.58 -2.17
N PHE A 812 -7.82 14.59 -3.02
CA PHE A 812 -6.70 14.74 -3.95
C PHE A 812 -5.80 15.90 -3.60
N GLY A 813 -4.55 15.80 -4.03
CA GLY A 813 -3.45 16.65 -3.59
C GLY A 813 -2.82 16.18 -2.29
N TYR A 814 -1.69 16.80 -1.94
CA TYR A 814 -0.92 16.45 -0.74
C TYR A 814 -1.61 16.79 0.58
N LYS A 815 -2.54 17.76 0.57
CA LYS A 815 -3.35 18.15 1.74
C LYS A 815 -4.85 17.96 1.49
N ALA A 816 -5.19 17.00 0.63
CA ALA A 816 -6.57 16.62 0.30
C ALA A 816 -7.48 17.80 -0.18
N GLY A 817 -6.92 18.85 -0.79
CA GLY A 817 -7.67 20.07 -1.13
C GLY A 817 -8.75 19.94 -2.22
N ALA A 818 -8.81 18.83 -2.96
CA ALA A 818 -9.81 18.58 -4.01
C ALA A 818 -10.62 17.31 -3.78
N SER A 819 -11.95 17.39 -3.96
CA SER A 819 -12.86 16.25 -3.70
C SER A 819 -12.99 15.22 -4.82
N SER A 820 -12.72 15.61 -6.07
CA SER A 820 -12.89 14.76 -7.25
C SER A 820 -11.68 14.89 -8.18
N ILE A 821 -11.44 13.88 -9.01
CA ILE A 821 -10.43 13.89 -10.07
C ILE A 821 -10.72 15.03 -11.03
N LYS A 822 -12.00 15.28 -11.35
CA LYS A 822 -12.40 16.40 -12.20
C LYS A 822 -12.02 17.74 -11.59
N HIS A 823 -12.16 17.93 -10.27
CA HIS A 823 -11.72 19.13 -9.56
C HIS A 823 -10.19 19.25 -9.57
N GLN A 824 -9.47 18.16 -9.32
CA GLN A 824 -8.00 18.14 -9.32
C GLN A 824 -7.43 18.45 -10.71
N VAL A 825 -7.95 17.81 -11.75
CA VAL A 825 -7.54 18.03 -13.16
C VAL A 825 -7.86 19.44 -13.61
N ALA A 826 -9.05 19.97 -13.31
CA ALA A 826 -9.40 21.34 -13.63
C ALA A 826 -8.54 22.36 -12.87
N GLY A 827 -8.18 22.06 -11.62
CA GLY A 827 -7.23 22.84 -10.83
C GLY A 827 -5.85 22.89 -11.49
N ALA A 828 -5.26 21.71 -11.77
CA ALA A 828 -3.95 21.61 -12.41
C ALA A 828 -3.92 22.26 -13.81
N LEU A 829 -4.97 22.08 -14.63
CA LEU A 829 -5.09 22.79 -15.91
C LEU A 829 -5.02 24.31 -15.70
N ASN A 830 -5.69 24.82 -14.67
CA ASN A 830 -5.76 26.25 -14.37
C ASN A 830 -4.45 26.82 -13.79
N THR A 831 -3.90 26.20 -12.75
CA THR A 831 -2.72 26.71 -12.03
C THR A 831 -1.40 26.28 -12.66
N ASP A 832 -1.34 25.10 -13.28
CA ASP A 832 -0.06 24.54 -13.73
C ASP A 832 0.13 24.78 -15.22
N MET A 833 -0.95 24.88 -15.99
CA MET A 833 -0.93 25.08 -17.45
C MET A 833 -1.61 26.38 -17.91
N GLY A 834 -2.28 27.11 -17.01
CA GLY A 834 -2.98 28.35 -17.35
C GLY A 834 -4.21 28.16 -18.25
N VAL A 835 -4.77 26.96 -18.32
CA VAL A 835 -5.89 26.58 -19.19
C VAL A 835 -7.20 26.62 -18.40
N MET A 836 -8.16 27.45 -18.85
CA MET A 836 -9.46 27.54 -18.19
C MET A 836 -10.44 26.45 -18.65
N THR A 837 -11.31 26.02 -17.74
CA THR A 837 -12.35 25.00 -17.97
C THR A 837 -13.71 25.47 -17.47
N SER A 838 -14.77 24.72 -17.76
CA SER A 838 -16.10 24.97 -17.19
C SER A 838 -16.14 24.87 -15.66
N VAL A 839 -15.19 24.13 -15.07
CA VAL A 839 -15.04 23.92 -13.62
C VAL A 839 -14.20 25.03 -12.97
N LYS A 840 -13.15 25.49 -13.65
CA LYS A 840 -12.27 26.59 -13.22
C LYS A 840 -12.19 27.64 -14.33
N PRO A 841 -13.18 28.55 -14.43
CA PRO A 841 -13.30 29.46 -15.55
C PRO A 841 -12.49 30.75 -15.40
N LEU A 842 -11.88 30.99 -14.23
CA LEU A 842 -11.06 32.16 -13.94
C LEU A 842 -9.59 31.75 -13.83
N PRO A 843 -8.64 32.52 -14.39
CA PRO A 843 -7.22 32.26 -14.20
C PRO A 843 -6.82 32.44 -12.72
N ASP A 844 -5.79 31.73 -12.28
CA ASP A 844 -5.09 32.05 -11.03
C ASP A 844 -4.32 33.36 -11.25
N CYS A 845 -4.75 34.41 -10.54
CA CYS A 845 -4.19 35.75 -10.65
C CYS A 845 -4.15 36.39 -9.27
N GLY A 846 -2.99 36.95 -8.92
CA GLY A 846 -2.89 37.90 -7.82
C GLY A 846 -3.74 39.15 -8.08
N SER A 847 -4.26 39.78 -7.02
CA SER A 847 -5.15 40.95 -7.15
C SER A 847 -4.53 42.17 -7.83
N GLU A 848 -3.19 42.25 -7.90
CA GLU A 848 -2.42 43.29 -8.59
C GLU A 848 -1.94 42.86 -9.98
N GLN A 849 -2.06 41.58 -10.33
CA GLN A 849 -1.76 41.10 -11.66
C GLN A 849 -2.89 41.44 -12.62
N THR A 850 -2.54 42.06 -13.75
CA THR A 850 -3.50 42.47 -14.79
C THR A 850 -3.29 41.75 -16.12
N THR A 851 -2.33 40.82 -16.17
CA THR A 851 -1.80 40.22 -17.40
C THR A 851 -1.97 38.71 -17.49
N CYS A 852 -2.54 38.03 -16.47
CA CYS A 852 -2.74 36.57 -16.47
C CYS A 852 -3.95 36.09 -17.30
N GLY A 853 -4.41 36.92 -18.25
CA GLY A 853 -5.47 36.61 -19.19
C GLY A 853 -6.82 37.20 -18.78
N ASN A 854 -7.51 37.88 -19.70
CA ASN A 854 -8.74 38.64 -19.43
C ASN A 854 -10.03 37.90 -19.83
N THR A 855 -10.00 36.61 -20.12
CA THR A 855 -11.19 35.88 -20.57
C THR A 855 -11.58 34.80 -19.58
N SER A 856 -12.54 35.14 -18.71
CA SER A 856 -13.34 34.15 -18.00
C SER A 856 -14.04 33.24 -19.02
N GLY A 857 -14.00 31.92 -18.84
CA GLY A 857 -14.70 30.99 -19.73
C GLY A 857 -14.12 29.58 -19.71
N SER A 858 -14.48 28.76 -20.70
CA SER A 858 -13.95 27.42 -20.88
C SER A 858 -13.15 27.36 -22.18
N GLU A 859 -11.83 27.23 -22.06
CA GLU A 859 -10.94 27.09 -23.21
C GLU A 859 -10.85 25.63 -23.62
N LEU A 860 -10.64 24.72 -22.67
CA LEU A 860 -10.78 23.30 -22.93
C LEU A 860 -12.28 22.95 -23.03
N SER A 861 -12.66 22.11 -24.01
CA SER A 861 -14.04 21.62 -24.10
C SER A 861 -14.33 20.60 -23.01
N ASP A 862 -15.59 20.52 -22.57
CA ASP A 862 -16.02 19.51 -21.58
C ASP A 862 -15.73 18.09 -22.06
N GLU A 863 -15.89 17.81 -23.35
CA GLU A 863 -15.54 16.49 -23.93
C GLU A 863 -14.06 16.13 -23.72
N ASN A 864 -13.13 17.06 -23.95
CA ASN A 864 -11.71 16.79 -23.75
C ASN A 864 -11.36 16.70 -22.26
N LEU A 865 -12.01 17.50 -21.42
CA LEU A 865 -11.86 17.42 -19.96
C LEU A 865 -12.36 16.07 -19.43
N ASP A 866 -13.55 15.65 -19.84
CA ASP A 866 -14.16 14.38 -19.41
C ASP A 866 -13.37 13.17 -19.92
N ASN A 867 -12.85 13.23 -21.16
CA ASN A 867 -11.93 12.20 -21.67
C ASN A 867 -10.63 12.15 -20.85
N LEU A 868 -10.03 13.29 -20.52
CA LEU A 868 -8.83 13.35 -19.67
C LEU A 868 -9.10 12.79 -18.27
N VAL A 869 -10.25 13.11 -17.68
CA VAL A 869 -10.70 12.55 -16.39
C VAL A 869 -10.87 11.03 -16.49
N LYS A 870 -11.52 10.52 -17.55
CA LYS A 870 -11.66 9.07 -17.79
C LYS A 870 -10.32 8.36 -17.96
N TYR A 871 -9.38 9.00 -18.65
CA TYR A 871 -8.02 8.46 -18.77
C TYR A 871 -7.40 8.25 -17.40
N ILE A 872 -7.37 9.29 -16.56
CA ILE A 872 -6.76 9.24 -15.23
C ILE A 872 -7.52 8.30 -14.28
N ALA A 873 -8.85 8.35 -14.28
CA ALA A 873 -9.69 7.55 -13.40
C ALA A 873 -9.60 6.04 -13.68
N LEU A 874 -9.33 5.64 -14.93
CA LEU A 874 -9.38 4.25 -15.37
C LEU A 874 -8.00 3.66 -15.70
N LEU A 875 -6.92 4.30 -15.22
CA LEU A 875 -5.58 3.70 -15.16
C LEU A 875 -5.60 2.49 -14.23
N GLY A 876 -5.22 1.32 -14.75
CA GLY A 876 -5.13 0.08 -13.98
C GLY A 876 -3.97 0.10 -12.98
N VAL A 877 -4.18 -0.49 -11.81
CA VAL A 877 -3.16 -0.62 -10.76
C VAL A 877 -2.41 -1.94 -10.97
N ARG A 878 -1.08 -1.97 -10.86
CA ARG A 878 -0.32 -3.22 -10.93
C ARG A 878 -0.63 -4.09 -9.71
N ALA A 879 -0.64 -5.40 -9.89
CA ALA A 879 -0.74 -6.33 -8.78
C ALA A 879 0.49 -6.22 -7.86
N GLN A 880 0.29 -6.55 -6.58
CA GLN A 880 1.40 -6.83 -5.69
C GLN A 880 2.16 -8.03 -6.24
N ARG A 881 3.49 -7.93 -6.24
CA ARG A 881 4.40 -8.96 -6.75
C ARG A 881 4.80 -9.91 -5.62
N ASP A 882 5.33 -11.07 -5.99
CA ASP A 882 6.05 -11.94 -5.06
C ASP A 882 5.29 -12.36 -3.78
N LEU A 883 3.96 -12.54 -3.88
CA LEU A 883 3.06 -12.92 -2.78
C LEU A 883 3.41 -14.23 -2.05
N GLU A 884 4.26 -15.06 -2.65
CA GLU A 884 4.68 -16.35 -2.11
C GLU A 884 6.12 -16.30 -1.56
N ASP A 885 6.80 -15.14 -1.66
CA ASP A 885 8.14 -14.92 -1.13
C ASP A 885 8.10 -14.73 0.39
N GLU A 886 8.94 -15.48 1.11
CA GLU A 886 8.98 -15.48 2.58
C GLU A 886 9.35 -14.11 3.16
N ASN A 887 10.22 -13.33 2.48
CA ASN A 887 10.58 -11.99 2.93
C ASN A 887 9.46 -10.98 2.71
N VAL A 888 8.66 -11.13 1.65
CA VAL A 888 7.49 -10.27 1.42
C VAL A 888 6.42 -10.53 2.49
N ILE A 889 6.18 -11.81 2.82
CA ILE A 889 5.23 -12.19 3.88
C ILE A 889 5.70 -11.70 5.25
N LEU A 890 6.98 -11.89 5.58
CA LEU A 890 7.57 -11.38 6.82
C LEU A 890 7.52 -9.84 6.85
N GLY A 891 7.83 -9.18 5.73
CA GLY A 891 7.81 -7.74 5.61
C GLY A 891 6.44 -7.12 5.83
N GLU A 892 5.37 -7.75 5.31
CA GLU A 892 3.99 -7.35 5.57
C GLU A 892 3.65 -7.51 7.06
N ALA A 893 4.08 -8.60 7.69
CA ALA A 893 3.90 -8.80 9.13
C ALA A 893 4.63 -7.70 9.94
N LYS A 894 5.87 -7.36 9.58
CA LYS A 894 6.63 -6.29 10.22
C LYS A 894 6.02 -4.90 9.98
N PHE A 895 5.46 -4.65 8.81
CA PHE A 895 4.74 -3.40 8.51
C PHE A 895 3.58 -3.17 9.50
N ASN A 896 2.83 -4.23 9.79
CA ASN A 896 1.73 -4.18 10.76
C ASN A 896 2.25 -4.07 12.20
N GLU A 897 3.27 -4.87 12.56
CA GLU A 897 3.86 -4.92 13.90
C GLU A 897 4.41 -3.56 14.37
N ILE A 898 5.05 -2.80 13.48
CA ILE A 898 5.64 -1.50 13.81
C ILE A 898 4.65 -0.33 13.70
N GLY A 899 3.37 -0.61 13.42
CA GLY A 899 2.30 0.40 13.38
C GLY A 899 2.20 1.22 12.09
N CYS A 900 2.89 0.86 11.00
CA CYS A 900 2.72 1.58 9.73
C CYS A 900 1.27 1.51 9.22
N GLU A 901 0.60 0.38 9.47
CA GLU A 901 -0.78 0.14 9.06
C GLU A 901 -1.76 1.14 9.68
N SER A 902 -1.45 1.74 10.84
CA SER A 902 -2.35 2.67 11.52
C SER A 902 -2.79 3.86 10.66
N CYS A 903 -1.93 4.34 9.76
CA CYS A 903 -2.29 5.31 8.71
C CYS A 903 -2.33 4.67 7.31
N HIS A 904 -1.37 3.77 7.01
CA HIS A 904 -1.27 3.11 5.71
C HIS A 904 -2.11 1.82 5.64
N ARG A 905 -3.40 1.98 5.94
CA ARG A 905 -4.39 0.90 6.04
C ARG A 905 -4.48 0.04 4.78
N ASP A 906 -4.41 -1.27 4.95
CA ASP A 906 -4.24 -2.23 3.85
C ASP A 906 -5.35 -2.16 2.80
N ASN A 907 -6.62 -2.06 3.23
CA ASN A 907 -7.78 -2.19 2.36
C ASN A 907 -8.79 -1.04 2.52
N MET A 908 -9.58 -0.82 1.47
CA MET A 908 -10.67 0.15 1.40
C MET A 908 -11.82 -0.42 0.57
N LYS A 909 -13.06 0.02 0.84
CA LYS A 909 -14.24 -0.36 0.06
C LYS A 909 -14.74 0.81 -0.79
N THR A 910 -14.91 0.57 -2.09
CA THR A 910 -15.53 1.55 -2.99
C THR A 910 -17.05 1.52 -2.91
N SER A 911 -17.65 2.69 -3.10
CA SER A 911 -19.10 2.93 -3.07
C SER A 911 -19.82 2.15 -4.16
N GLU A 912 -21.03 1.68 -3.85
CA GLU A 912 -21.97 1.14 -4.84
C GLU A 912 -22.56 2.21 -5.76
N PHE A 913 -22.40 3.49 -5.41
CA PHE A 913 -22.91 4.61 -6.21
C PHE A 913 -21.84 5.25 -7.11
N ALA A 914 -20.60 4.73 -7.10
CA ALA A 914 -19.53 5.22 -7.97
C ALA A 914 -19.95 5.16 -9.44
N LEU A 915 -19.70 6.25 -10.18
CA LEU A 915 -20.20 6.43 -11.56
C LEU A 915 -19.71 5.31 -12.50
N PHE A 916 -18.41 5.01 -12.49
CA PHE A 916 -17.79 4.00 -13.35
C PHE A 916 -18.06 2.59 -12.82
N SER A 917 -18.55 1.69 -13.68
CA SER A 917 -18.81 0.29 -13.27
C SER A 917 -17.53 -0.44 -12.90
N GLU A 918 -16.39 -0.05 -13.47
CA GLU A 918 -15.06 -0.62 -13.27
C GLU A 918 -14.59 -0.47 -11.83
N LEU A 919 -15.03 0.59 -11.15
CA LEU A 919 -14.52 1.05 -9.86
C LEU A 919 -15.51 0.79 -8.71
N ARG A 920 -16.74 0.42 -9.03
CA ARG A 920 -17.88 0.36 -8.09
C ARG A 920 -17.90 -0.93 -7.28
N ASN A 921 -18.20 -0.80 -5.98
CA ASN A 921 -18.47 -1.89 -5.04
C ASN A 921 -17.36 -2.98 -5.01
N GLN A 922 -16.13 -2.56 -4.73
CA GLN A 922 -14.96 -3.45 -4.69
C GLN A 922 -14.15 -3.20 -3.43
N THR A 923 -13.49 -4.26 -2.95
CA THR A 923 -12.39 -4.12 -2.00
C THR A 923 -11.11 -3.89 -2.79
N ILE A 924 -10.43 -2.80 -2.47
CA ILE A 924 -9.14 -2.40 -3.05
C ILE A 924 -8.08 -2.40 -1.94
N ARG A 925 -6.79 -2.43 -2.29
CA ARG A 925 -5.69 -2.40 -1.32
C ARG A 925 -4.71 -1.25 -1.59
N PRO A 926 -5.07 -0.01 -1.22
CA PRO A 926 -4.29 1.17 -1.54
C PRO A 926 -3.20 1.50 -0.50
N PHE A 927 -3.23 0.90 0.69
CA PHE A 927 -2.33 1.22 1.81
C PHE A 927 -2.39 2.70 2.21
N THR A 928 -3.60 3.18 2.51
CA THR A 928 -3.89 4.56 2.91
C THR A 928 -5.27 4.66 3.53
N ASP A 929 -5.44 5.52 4.53
CA ASP A 929 -6.71 5.96 5.09
C ASP A 929 -7.32 7.22 4.42
N LEU A 930 -6.53 7.92 3.59
CA LEU A 930 -6.84 9.23 2.99
C LEU A 930 -7.03 10.38 4.00
N LEU A 931 -6.62 10.20 5.25
CA LEU A 931 -6.70 11.22 6.29
C LEU A 931 -5.46 12.11 6.29
N LEU A 932 -5.58 13.27 6.93
CA LEU A 932 -4.49 14.17 7.26
C LEU A 932 -3.85 13.74 8.59
N HIS A 933 -2.52 13.68 8.62
CA HIS A 933 -1.72 13.40 9.82
C HIS A 933 -0.62 14.44 9.98
N ASP A 934 -0.33 14.83 11.21
CA ASP A 934 0.85 15.64 11.53
C ASP A 934 2.13 14.80 11.35
N MET A 935 2.90 15.11 10.31
CA MET A 935 4.16 14.42 10.01
C MET A 935 5.40 15.08 10.64
N GLY A 936 5.18 15.97 11.61
CA GLY A 936 6.20 16.66 12.39
C GLY A 936 6.87 17.82 11.66
N VAL A 937 7.61 18.61 12.44
CA VAL A 937 8.30 19.83 11.97
C VAL A 937 9.34 19.57 10.87
N GLY A 938 9.85 18.34 10.76
CA GLY A 938 10.80 17.95 9.73
C GLY A 938 10.17 17.95 8.33
N LEU A 939 8.88 17.62 8.23
CA LEU A 939 8.12 17.59 6.98
C LEU A 939 7.14 18.76 6.85
N ALA A 940 7.07 19.65 7.84
CA ALA A 940 6.21 20.81 7.78
C ALA A 940 6.65 21.81 6.71
N ASP A 941 5.69 22.29 5.92
CA ASP A 941 5.80 23.56 5.22
C ASP A 941 5.25 24.70 6.10
N ASN A 942 5.30 25.95 5.60
CA ASN A 942 4.73 27.09 6.33
C ASN A 942 3.39 27.56 5.74
N LEU A 943 2.74 26.76 4.89
CA LEU A 943 1.50 27.13 4.21
C LEU A 943 0.38 26.14 4.56
N ALA A 944 -0.57 26.61 5.38
CA ALA A 944 -1.82 25.91 5.63
C ALA A 944 -2.68 25.83 4.36
N GLU A 945 -3.50 24.78 4.26
CA GLU A 945 -4.48 24.60 3.18
C GLU A 945 -5.78 24.05 3.76
N GLY A 946 -6.87 24.82 3.65
CA GLY A 946 -8.12 24.45 4.30
C GLY A 946 -7.91 24.35 5.82
N GLU A 947 -8.28 23.21 6.39
CA GLU A 947 -8.09 22.90 7.81
C GLU A 947 -6.73 22.21 8.10
N ALA A 948 -5.93 21.94 7.06
CA ALA A 948 -4.61 21.34 7.19
C ALA A 948 -3.58 22.40 7.57
N THR A 949 -2.84 22.15 8.65
CA THR A 949 -1.68 22.95 9.05
C THR A 949 -0.51 22.77 8.08
N GLY A 950 0.62 23.42 8.36
CA GLY A 950 1.87 23.23 7.62
C GLY A 950 2.44 21.82 7.71
N ALA A 951 2.24 21.14 8.85
CA ALA A 951 2.78 19.83 9.17
C ALA A 951 1.86 18.66 8.77
N GLU A 952 0.60 18.96 8.47
CA GLU A 952 -0.39 17.94 8.14
C GLU A 952 -0.36 17.57 6.66
N TRP A 953 -0.24 16.27 6.40
CA TRP A 953 -0.20 15.70 5.06
C TRP A 953 -1.19 14.56 4.93
N ARG A 954 -1.80 14.43 3.76
CA ARG A 954 -2.67 13.30 3.43
C ARG A 954 -1.80 12.05 3.24
N THR A 955 -2.14 10.95 3.91
CA THR A 955 -1.50 9.64 3.69
C THR A 955 -1.52 9.28 2.20
N ALA A 956 -0.37 9.05 1.59
CA ALA A 956 -0.30 8.65 0.17
C ALA A 956 -0.59 7.15 0.01
N PRO A 957 -1.32 6.71 -1.04
CA PRO A 957 -1.43 5.29 -1.35
C PRO A 957 -0.05 4.70 -1.69
N LEU A 958 0.25 3.50 -1.19
CA LEU A 958 1.55 2.84 -1.41
C LEU A 958 1.55 1.88 -2.62
N TRP A 959 0.43 1.68 -3.31
CA TRP A 959 0.43 0.88 -4.54
C TRP A 959 1.41 1.44 -5.58
N GLY A 960 2.15 0.57 -6.26
CA GLY A 960 3.20 0.95 -7.22
C GLY A 960 4.45 1.59 -6.60
N LEU A 961 4.60 1.63 -5.27
CA LEU A 961 5.77 2.23 -4.61
C LEU A 961 7.08 1.63 -5.14
N GLY A 962 7.18 0.30 -5.24
CA GLY A 962 8.36 -0.40 -5.74
C GLY A 962 8.64 -0.20 -7.24
N LEU A 963 7.67 0.33 -7.99
CA LEU A 963 7.79 0.57 -9.43
C LEU A 963 8.11 2.05 -9.75
N SER A 964 7.83 2.96 -8.82
CA SER A 964 7.82 4.40 -9.07
C SER A 964 9.17 4.94 -9.55
N ALA A 965 10.28 4.44 -9.02
CA ALA A 965 11.61 4.93 -9.38
C ALA A 965 11.97 4.60 -10.84
N CYS A 966 11.62 3.40 -11.32
CA CYS A 966 11.85 3.00 -12.71
C CYS A 966 10.92 3.72 -13.68
N VAL A 967 9.65 3.96 -13.30
CA VAL A 967 8.72 4.75 -14.12
C VAL A 967 9.23 6.18 -14.32
N THR A 968 9.74 6.79 -13.24
CA THR A 968 10.23 8.17 -13.26
C THR A 968 11.53 8.28 -14.06
N GLY A 969 12.54 7.47 -13.74
CA GLY A 969 13.85 7.60 -14.39
C GLY A 969 13.94 6.90 -15.77
N GLY A 970 13.03 5.99 -16.08
CA GLY A 970 12.91 5.35 -17.39
C GLY A 970 13.88 4.18 -17.58
N VAL A 971 14.37 4.02 -18.81
CA VAL A 971 15.28 2.94 -19.19
C VAL A 971 16.46 3.41 -20.03
N THR A 972 17.54 2.64 -19.98
CA THR A 972 18.61 2.65 -20.99
C THR A 972 18.61 1.33 -21.75
N ASN A 973 19.15 1.33 -22.97
CA ASN A 973 19.36 0.10 -23.75
C ASN A 973 20.87 -0.05 -24.04
N PRO A 974 21.64 -0.67 -23.13
CA PRO A 974 23.10 -0.71 -23.23
C PRO A 974 23.61 -1.50 -24.45
N THR A 975 22.87 -2.52 -24.90
CA THR A 975 23.27 -3.44 -25.97
C THR A 975 22.68 -3.06 -27.33
N GLY A 976 21.58 -2.31 -27.34
CA GLY A 976 20.80 -1.93 -28.51
C GLY A 976 19.82 -3.00 -29.00
N HIS A 977 19.70 -4.16 -28.34
CA HIS A 977 18.70 -5.17 -28.69
C HIS A 977 17.38 -4.91 -27.97
N GLN A 978 16.26 -5.29 -28.59
CA GLN A 978 14.96 -5.25 -27.90
C GLN A 978 14.97 -6.27 -26.77
N GLY A 979 14.33 -5.95 -25.65
CA GLY A 979 14.28 -6.81 -24.47
C GLY A 979 15.42 -6.56 -23.47
N ASP A 980 16.48 -5.86 -23.89
CA ASP A 980 17.66 -5.57 -23.07
C ASP A 980 17.57 -4.19 -22.36
N GLU A 981 16.42 -3.54 -22.37
CA GLU A 981 16.25 -2.28 -21.68
C GLU A 981 16.32 -2.49 -20.15
N VAL A 982 17.12 -1.66 -19.47
CA VAL A 982 17.37 -1.73 -18.03
C VAL A 982 16.85 -0.46 -17.36
N CYS A 983 16.13 -0.66 -16.25
CA CYS A 983 15.65 0.44 -15.42
C CYS A 983 16.78 1.40 -15.04
N THR A 984 16.52 2.69 -15.25
CA THR A 984 17.34 3.79 -14.74
C THR A 984 16.52 4.43 -13.63
N SER A 985 16.74 4.03 -12.38
CA SER A 985 15.90 4.47 -11.27
C SER A 985 16.13 5.95 -10.95
N ASP A 986 15.04 6.68 -10.76
CA ASP A 986 15.05 8.04 -10.22
C ASP A 986 13.96 8.16 -9.15
N ALA A 987 14.39 8.10 -7.88
CA ALA A 987 13.50 8.10 -6.74
C ALA A 987 13.29 9.51 -6.19
N SER A 988 12.01 9.88 -6.01
CA SER A 988 11.59 11.20 -5.52
C SER A 988 10.40 11.05 -4.55
N TYR A 989 10.65 10.45 -3.39
CA TYR A 989 9.61 10.20 -2.39
C TYR A 989 9.29 11.45 -1.55
N LEU A 990 8.14 11.40 -0.86
CA LEU A 990 7.55 12.51 -0.08
C LEU A 990 7.07 13.67 -0.98
N HIS A 991 6.58 14.75 -0.35
CA HIS A 991 5.92 15.86 -1.05
C HIS A 991 6.88 16.74 -1.86
N ASP A 992 8.16 16.73 -1.51
CA ASP A 992 9.21 17.56 -2.09
C ASP A 992 10.41 16.74 -2.60
N GLY A 993 10.22 15.44 -2.87
CA GLY A 993 11.24 14.59 -3.49
C GLY A 993 12.53 14.43 -2.67
N ARG A 994 12.55 14.80 -1.39
CA ARG A 994 13.78 14.83 -0.59
C ARG A 994 14.37 13.44 -0.36
N ALA A 995 13.52 12.43 -0.24
CA ALA A 995 13.92 11.06 0.08
C ALA A 995 14.32 10.30 -1.20
N ARG A 996 15.55 9.79 -1.20
CA ARG A 996 16.20 9.05 -2.29
C ARG A 996 15.89 7.56 -2.28
N THR A 997 15.40 7.04 -1.15
CA THR A 997 15.03 5.64 -0.98
C THR A 997 13.73 5.53 -0.17
N ILE A 998 13.09 4.36 -0.21
CA ILE A 998 11.93 4.06 0.64
C ILE A 998 12.33 4.14 2.12
N GLU A 999 13.53 3.66 2.46
CA GLU A 999 14.08 3.77 3.81
C GLU A 999 14.26 5.23 4.26
N GLU A 1000 14.84 6.10 3.43
CA GLU A 1000 14.92 7.52 3.76
C GLU A 1000 13.52 8.13 3.96
N ALA A 1001 12.52 7.70 3.18
CA ALA A 1001 11.15 8.16 3.36
C ALA A 1001 10.58 7.72 4.71
N ILE A 1002 10.82 6.48 5.16
CA ILE A 1002 10.44 5.99 6.49
C ILE A 1002 11.13 6.83 7.58
N LEU A 1003 12.44 7.06 7.45
CA LEU A 1003 13.24 7.83 8.43
C LEU A 1003 12.84 9.31 8.52
N TRP A 1004 12.15 9.85 7.53
CA TRP A 1004 11.58 11.19 7.55
C TRP A 1004 10.25 11.31 8.30
N HIS A 1005 9.57 10.21 8.62
CA HIS A 1005 8.32 10.25 9.37
C HIS A 1005 8.58 10.82 10.77
N GLY A 1006 7.79 11.81 11.17
CA GLY A 1006 7.78 12.34 12.54
C GLY A 1006 6.37 12.72 12.94
N GLY A 1007 6.20 13.39 14.08
CA GLY A 1007 4.85 13.69 14.59
C GLY A 1007 4.13 12.39 14.93
N GLU A 1008 2.95 12.18 14.36
CA GLU A 1008 2.17 10.95 14.51
C GLU A 1008 2.93 9.70 13.99
N GLY A 1009 3.87 9.90 13.04
CA GLY A 1009 4.71 8.81 12.53
C GLY A 1009 5.97 8.50 13.36
N ASP A 1010 6.22 9.21 14.46
CA ASP A 1010 7.46 9.04 15.25
C ASP A 1010 7.59 7.62 15.84
N ASN A 1011 6.50 7.05 16.36
CA ASN A 1011 6.49 5.71 16.95
C ASN A 1011 6.89 4.63 15.94
N SER A 1012 6.28 4.65 14.75
CA SER A 1012 6.63 3.70 13.67
C SER A 1012 8.04 3.90 13.14
N ARG A 1013 8.53 5.16 13.05
CA ARG A 1013 9.92 5.41 12.66
C ARG A 1013 10.89 4.80 13.67
N ILE A 1014 10.67 5.02 14.97
CA ILE A 1014 11.55 4.48 16.03
C ILE A 1014 11.50 2.96 16.04
N ALA A 1015 10.30 2.37 15.91
CA ALA A 1015 10.14 0.93 15.80
C ALA A 1015 10.90 0.36 14.57
N TYR A 1016 10.82 1.01 13.41
CA TYR A 1016 11.63 0.65 12.24
C TYR A 1016 13.13 0.70 12.53
N GLN A 1017 13.61 1.76 13.20
CA GLN A 1017 15.03 1.91 13.54
C GLN A 1017 15.54 0.77 14.43
N ASN A 1018 14.68 0.26 15.32
CA ASN A 1018 14.99 -0.83 16.24
C ASN A 1018 14.86 -2.23 15.62
N LEU A 1019 14.34 -2.35 14.39
CA LEU A 1019 14.31 -3.63 13.68
C LEU A 1019 15.73 -4.11 13.36
N SER A 1020 15.89 -5.45 13.36
CA SER A 1020 17.08 -6.12 12.87
C SER A 1020 17.32 -5.83 11.39
N THR A 1021 18.54 -6.01 10.90
CA THR A 1021 18.86 -5.81 9.47
C THR A 1021 18.03 -6.73 8.56
N SER A 1022 17.79 -7.97 8.98
CA SER A 1022 16.93 -8.91 8.24
C SER A 1022 15.48 -8.44 8.19
N ASP A 1023 14.93 -7.94 9.29
CA ASP A 1023 13.55 -7.46 9.35
C ASP A 1023 13.36 -6.18 8.53
N LYS A 1024 14.34 -5.26 8.56
CA LYS A 1024 14.36 -4.08 7.67
C LYS A 1024 14.38 -4.51 6.20
N SER A 1025 15.22 -5.47 5.83
CA SER A 1025 15.28 -6.03 4.48
C SER A 1025 13.96 -6.68 4.07
N ALA A 1026 13.30 -7.42 4.96
CA ALA A 1026 12.00 -8.02 4.72
C ALA A 1026 10.92 -6.96 4.51
N LEU A 1027 10.84 -5.94 5.38
CA LEU A 1027 9.91 -4.82 5.24
C LEU A 1027 10.10 -4.08 3.91
N LEU A 1028 11.35 -3.78 3.54
CA LEU A 1028 11.66 -3.16 2.26
C LEU A 1028 11.31 -4.07 1.08
N SER A 1029 11.43 -5.39 1.23
CA SER A 1029 11.00 -6.36 0.20
C SER A 1029 9.49 -6.31 0.00
N PHE A 1030 8.71 -6.25 1.09
CA PHE A 1030 7.27 -6.02 1.03
C PHE A 1030 6.91 -4.70 0.34
N LEU A 1031 7.50 -3.58 0.76
CA LEU A 1031 7.24 -2.27 0.16
C LEU A 1031 7.65 -2.19 -1.32
N ASN A 1032 8.73 -2.87 -1.71
CA ASN A 1032 9.14 -3.02 -3.11
C ASN A 1032 8.24 -3.97 -3.90
N SER A 1033 7.44 -4.82 -3.26
CA SER A 1033 6.46 -5.69 -3.93
C SER A 1033 5.19 -4.95 -4.35
N LEU A 1034 4.91 -3.78 -3.72
CA LEU A 1034 3.72 -2.95 -3.97
C LEU A 1034 3.75 -2.23 -5.32
#